data_AF-T1DSU4-F1
#
_entry.id   AF-T1DSU4-F1
#
_cell.length_a   1.000
_cell.length_b   1.000
_cell.length_c   1.000
_cell.angle_alpha   90.00
_cell.angle_beta   90.00
_cell.angle_gamma   90.00
#
_symmetry.space_group_name_H-M   'P 1'
#
loop_
_entity.id
_entity.type
_entity.pdbx_description
1 polymer ?
#
loop_
_entity_poly.entity_id
_entity_poly.type
_entity_poly.pdbx_seq_one_letter_code
_entity_poly.pdbx_strand_id
1 'polypeptide(L)'
;MSLLLALTACQSEDILTVDKQVPDGSREANVNFTLTLPEDVELQASRAALYGEKSSSAAGGLTNVNLATEHDLRYQLAIYRIDPSGNMIEAVAPIKKVVDTYQPVSFSLRLTPNRTYKAVVWADFVAQGTDTDLHYNTSDFKNITYADATKTDILNQESRDAYFISQEFTLNTGEITENLVLKRPFAKVRVVTTDWGLYDLEKADHFKVTYYGCKRFTGMNAITGTTVSEDLPTPGAVSYTGHINKDTKEYALNYDLSEHNRTLTVDYLMTDLSEQTPIHMTFEALDGDKPISKHDLKTNIPIQRNWLTTIMGNVLTADASFTITIDENFVNNWNVSERWWNPATLNPTAPSYDDATKTYTIQTRDEFAWLPDNVAAINGKTVVLANDIDMSGVEWKPIHNASFNFDGQGHKLRNFSLNGKHSTLYEYSALGGFISYKVMAYTGVFGIFNGHISNVTFENITINGRADDAVHTDEHGNPIKHDNEPAYFAGCIAYTGRVWGTNDSFVNVHAKHVDIKASMSKGYTQNIGGLFGWIGRGKVVVENCSVQDIYLVAKGSFFDGEVGGLIGEIQGGYDVQVRNCTSDKVTIRKIGASRSRNAFIGKIKYGSGIVLDKNPVPTNFQYINHKTGLPALDYTPQNVYYGTVEQDENKIVINNP
;
A
#
# COMPACT_ATOMS: atom_id res chain seq x y z
N MET A 1 18.62 30.91 -39.45
CA MET A 1 18.86 31.59 -38.17
C MET A 1 17.54 31.55 -37.43
N SER A 2 17.29 30.44 -36.73
CA SER A 2 16.01 30.14 -36.08
C SER A 2 16.07 30.62 -34.64
N LEU A 3 15.16 31.52 -34.29
CA LEU A 3 15.02 32.11 -32.97
C LEU A 3 14.25 31.11 -32.08
N LEU A 4 14.96 30.45 -31.15
CA LEU A 4 14.36 29.68 -30.07
C LEU A 4 13.72 30.66 -29.08
N LEU A 5 12.39 30.65 -28.95
CA LEU A 5 11.72 31.20 -27.78
C LEU A 5 11.78 30.16 -26.66
N ALA A 6 12.58 30.44 -25.63
CA ALA A 6 12.49 29.76 -24.36
C ALA A 6 11.32 30.37 -23.57
N LEU A 7 10.23 29.61 -23.39
CA LEU A 7 9.19 29.92 -22.43
C LEU A 7 9.70 29.56 -21.04
N THR A 8 10.20 30.55 -20.31
CA THR A 8 10.42 30.47 -18.86
C THR A 8 9.06 30.52 -18.16
N ALA A 9 8.67 29.42 -17.50
CA ALA A 9 7.58 29.43 -16.54
C ALA A 9 7.96 30.35 -15.36
N CYS A 10 7.17 31.39 -15.11
CA CYS A 10 7.34 32.23 -13.93
C CYS A 10 6.89 31.45 -12.68
N GLN A 11 7.81 31.17 -11.76
CA GLN A 11 7.42 31.01 -10.36
C GLN A 11 6.93 32.37 -9.87
N SER A 12 5.68 32.44 -9.42
CA SER A 12 5.13 33.61 -8.74
C SER A 12 5.88 33.85 -7.42
N GLU A 13 6.26 35.10 -7.14
CA GLU A 13 6.73 35.50 -5.81
C GLU A 13 5.61 35.27 -4.79
N ASP A 14 5.90 34.52 -3.72
CA ASP A 14 4.94 34.22 -2.66
C ASP A 14 4.61 35.48 -1.86
N ILE A 15 3.41 36.03 -2.08
CA ILE A 15 2.88 37.13 -1.30
C ILE A 15 2.50 36.62 0.10
N LEU A 16 3.08 37.22 1.14
CA LEU A 16 2.74 36.92 2.54
C LEU A 16 1.28 37.29 2.82
N THR A 17 0.50 36.35 3.37
CA THR A 17 -0.90 36.59 3.78
C THR A 17 -0.97 36.91 5.28
N VAL A 18 -1.76 37.91 5.65
CA VAL A 18 -1.91 38.38 7.06
C VAL A 18 -3.27 37.95 7.60
N ASP A 19 -3.33 37.54 8.88
CA ASP A 19 -4.62 37.25 9.53
C ASP A 19 -5.53 38.48 9.68
N LYS A 20 -6.82 38.20 9.87
CA LYS A 20 -7.83 39.20 10.24
C LYS A 20 -7.46 39.73 11.62
N GLN A 21 -6.71 40.84 11.65
CA GLN A 21 -6.18 41.44 12.88
C GLN A 21 -7.26 41.65 13.94
N VAL A 22 -6.89 41.33 15.18
CA VAL A 22 -7.66 41.65 16.38
C VAL A 22 -7.16 42.99 16.90
N PRO A 23 -8.03 43.92 17.31
CA PRO A 23 -7.61 45.19 17.90
C PRO A 23 -7.06 45.01 19.33
N ASP A 24 -5.98 44.25 19.49
CA ASP A 24 -5.35 43.94 20.77
C ASP A 24 -3.91 44.47 20.94
N GLY A 25 -3.33 45.09 19.89
CA GLY A 25 -2.03 45.77 19.93
C GLY A 25 -0.80 44.85 19.90
N SER A 26 -0.96 43.57 19.59
CA SER A 26 0.14 42.60 19.44
C SER A 26 0.90 42.75 18.11
N ARG A 27 2.16 42.31 18.06
CA ARG A 27 3.01 42.31 16.85
C ARG A 27 2.89 40.97 16.12
N GLU A 28 2.76 40.96 14.81
CA GLU A 28 2.67 39.72 14.01
C GLU A 28 3.94 38.84 14.08
N ALA A 29 3.75 37.52 13.97
CA ALA A 29 4.81 36.51 13.85
C ALA A 29 4.66 35.71 12.53
N ASN A 30 5.78 35.30 11.94
CA ASN A 30 5.80 34.54 10.68
C ASN A 30 5.50 33.06 10.93
N VAL A 31 4.68 32.46 10.07
CA VAL A 31 4.41 31.02 10.08
C VAL A 31 4.51 30.49 8.65
N ASN A 32 5.26 29.41 8.46
CA ASN A 32 5.40 28.75 7.17
C ASN A 32 4.78 27.35 7.24
N PHE A 33 3.94 27.00 6.28
CA PHE A 33 3.42 25.66 6.09
C PHE A 33 4.02 25.06 4.83
N THR A 34 4.46 23.81 4.88
CA THR A 34 4.72 23.00 3.69
C THR A 34 3.69 21.87 3.65
N LEU A 35 2.89 21.85 2.59
CA LEU A 35 1.83 20.87 2.39
C LEU A 35 2.32 19.79 1.43
N THR A 36 2.15 18.54 1.81
CA THR A 36 2.51 17.38 0.99
C THR A 36 1.38 16.39 0.92
N LEU A 37 1.31 15.67 -0.20
CA LEU A 37 0.47 14.49 -0.34
C LEU A 37 1.30 13.24 0.00
N PRO A 38 0.64 12.14 0.40
CA PRO A 38 1.33 10.93 0.82
C PRO A 38 1.70 10.08 -0.41
N GLU A 39 2.79 10.44 -1.09
CA GLU A 39 3.32 9.69 -2.25
C GLU A 39 4.86 9.69 -2.33
N ASP A 40 5.40 8.64 -2.95
CA ASP A 40 6.82 8.37 -3.20
C ASP A 40 7.46 9.52 -4.01
N VAL A 41 8.54 10.10 -3.48
CA VAL A 41 9.25 11.29 -3.98
C VAL A 41 9.60 11.21 -5.48
N GLU A 42 9.73 9.99 -6.04
CA GLU A 42 10.02 9.80 -7.46
C GLU A 42 8.83 10.01 -8.42
N LEU A 43 7.56 9.95 -7.96
CA LEU A 43 6.39 10.31 -8.79
C LEU A 43 6.22 11.82 -8.96
N GLN A 44 6.83 12.63 -8.07
CA GLN A 44 6.78 14.09 -8.13
C GLN A 44 7.43 14.68 -9.39
N ALA A 45 8.26 13.91 -10.12
CA ALA A 45 8.93 14.36 -11.33
C ALA A 45 8.10 14.17 -12.62
N SER A 46 6.97 13.46 -12.56
CA SER A 46 6.17 13.09 -13.73
C SER A 46 4.90 13.95 -13.84
N ARG A 47 4.76 14.70 -14.94
CA ARG A 47 3.51 15.41 -15.30
C ARG A 47 2.43 14.47 -15.86
N ALA A 48 2.80 13.31 -16.39
CA ALA A 48 1.89 12.44 -17.12
C ALA A 48 1.12 11.51 -16.18
N ALA A 49 -0.19 11.34 -16.44
CA ALA A 49 -0.97 10.23 -15.88
C ALA A 49 -0.29 8.89 -16.16
N LEU A 50 -0.43 7.95 -15.22
CA LEU A 50 -0.10 6.55 -15.50
C LEU A 50 -1.27 5.77 -16.10
N TYR A 51 -2.43 6.39 -16.35
CA TYR A 51 -3.63 5.77 -16.94
C TYR A 51 -3.30 4.93 -18.19
N GLY A 52 -3.96 3.77 -18.33
CA GLY A 52 -3.62 2.75 -19.32
C GLY A 52 -2.57 1.77 -18.82
N GLU A 53 -1.63 1.35 -19.69
CA GLU A 53 -0.69 0.24 -19.47
C GLU A 53 0.20 0.35 -18.22
N LYS A 54 0.31 1.55 -17.62
CA LYS A 54 1.15 1.81 -16.45
C LYS A 54 0.35 2.08 -15.17
N SER A 55 -0.98 2.01 -15.24
CA SER A 55 -1.83 2.35 -14.10
C SER A 55 -2.31 1.10 -13.39
N SER A 56 -2.47 1.28 -12.09
CA SER A 56 -3.11 0.31 -11.23
C SER A 56 -4.42 0.90 -10.73
N SER A 57 -5.51 0.15 -10.87
CA SER A 57 -6.77 0.47 -10.18
C SER A 57 -6.61 0.41 -8.65
N ALA A 58 -5.49 -0.15 -8.14
CA ALA A 58 -5.14 -0.13 -6.73
C ALA A 58 -4.51 1.19 -6.28
N ALA A 59 -4.10 2.04 -7.22
CA ALA A 59 -3.69 3.40 -6.94
C ALA A 59 -4.88 4.35 -7.10
N GLY A 60 -4.80 5.56 -6.56
CA GLY A 60 -5.84 6.58 -6.63
C GLY A 60 -5.49 7.75 -7.55
N GLY A 61 -6.10 8.89 -7.28
CA GLY A 61 -6.06 10.06 -8.17
C GLY A 61 -4.65 10.52 -8.54
N LEU A 62 -3.72 10.58 -7.58
CA LEU A 62 -2.34 11.06 -7.85
C LEU A 62 -1.55 10.17 -8.82
N THR A 63 -1.95 8.91 -8.97
CA THR A 63 -1.29 8.02 -9.93
C THR A 63 -2.06 8.01 -11.26
N ASN A 64 -3.39 8.03 -11.18
CA ASN A 64 -4.26 7.72 -12.31
C ASN A 64 -4.87 8.96 -13.01
N VAL A 65 -4.75 10.16 -12.43
CA VAL A 65 -5.24 11.41 -13.03
C VAL A 65 -4.17 12.04 -13.91
N ASN A 66 -4.61 12.55 -15.07
CA ASN A 66 -3.74 13.18 -16.05
C ASN A 66 -3.51 14.66 -15.75
N LEU A 67 -2.43 14.97 -15.03
CA LEU A 67 -2.06 16.35 -14.75
C LEU A 67 -1.40 17.09 -15.94
N ALA A 68 -0.92 16.36 -16.94
CA ALA A 68 -0.23 16.96 -18.08
C ALA A 68 -1.18 17.72 -18.99
N THR A 69 -2.43 17.25 -19.15
CA THR A 69 -3.34 17.78 -20.19
C THR A 69 -4.79 17.95 -19.76
N GLU A 70 -5.22 17.47 -18.59
CA GLU A 70 -6.65 17.46 -18.24
C GLU A 70 -6.96 18.13 -16.90
N HIS A 71 -6.13 17.88 -15.88
CA HIS A 71 -6.38 18.37 -14.53
C HIS A 71 -5.17 19.09 -13.95
N ASP A 72 -5.40 19.92 -12.95
CA ASP A 72 -4.37 20.38 -12.02
C ASP A 72 -4.76 19.95 -10.60
N LEU A 73 -3.78 19.93 -9.69
CA LEU A 73 -4.00 19.68 -8.28
C LEU A 73 -4.03 21.01 -7.53
N ARG A 74 -5.12 21.26 -6.81
CA ARG A 74 -5.34 22.48 -6.03
C ARG A 74 -5.17 22.17 -4.55
N TYR A 75 -4.39 22.98 -3.85
CA TYR A 75 -4.30 23.02 -2.39
C TYR A 75 -4.95 24.28 -1.86
N GLN A 76 -5.72 24.15 -0.79
CA GLN A 76 -6.38 25.27 -0.10
C GLN A 76 -6.08 25.20 1.39
N LEU A 77 -5.54 26.28 1.96
CA LEU A 77 -5.21 26.43 3.38
C LEU A 77 -6.09 27.51 4.02
N ALA A 78 -6.74 27.18 5.13
CA ALA A 78 -7.43 28.13 5.99
C ALA A 78 -6.87 28.05 7.42
N ILE A 79 -6.85 29.17 8.13
CA ILE A 79 -6.41 29.22 9.54
C ILE A 79 -7.58 29.66 10.42
N TYR A 80 -7.83 28.88 11.48
CA TYR A 80 -8.81 29.20 12.51
C TYR A 80 -8.09 29.47 13.82
N ARG A 81 -8.40 30.58 14.48
CA ARG A 81 -8.00 30.84 15.86
C ARG A 81 -8.92 30.09 16.82
N ILE A 82 -8.34 29.49 17.83
CA ILE A 82 -9.07 28.88 18.95
C ILE A 82 -9.13 29.92 20.08
N ASP A 83 -10.33 30.36 20.45
CA ASP A 83 -10.50 31.26 21.60
C ASP A 83 -10.43 30.49 22.95
N PRO A 84 -10.35 31.19 24.10
CA PRO A 84 -10.28 30.52 25.41
C PRO A 84 -11.49 29.64 25.77
N SER A 85 -12.62 29.78 25.05
CA SER A 85 -13.82 28.95 25.22
C SER A 85 -13.84 27.75 24.25
N GLY A 86 -12.82 27.60 23.41
CA GLY A 86 -12.71 26.55 22.39
C GLY A 86 -13.40 26.88 21.07
N ASN A 87 -13.91 28.11 20.87
CA ASN A 87 -14.57 28.47 19.61
C ASN A 87 -13.54 28.70 18.50
N MET A 88 -13.85 28.18 17.32
CA MET A 88 -13.06 28.36 16.10
C MET A 88 -13.49 29.63 15.36
N ILE A 89 -12.58 30.59 15.26
CA ILE A 89 -12.80 31.87 14.59
C ILE A 89 -11.87 31.93 13.39
N GLU A 90 -12.41 32.10 12.17
CA GLU A 90 -11.60 32.17 10.96
C GLU A 90 -10.65 33.38 11.03
N ALA A 91 -9.36 33.09 11.09
CA ALA A 91 -8.28 34.07 11.11
C ALA A 91 -7.79 34.38 9.69
N VAL A 92 -7.67 33.34 8.85
CA VAL A 92 -7.31 33.46 7.43
C VAL A 92 -8.34 32.66 6.63
N ALA A 93 -9.03 33.32 5.71
CA ALA A 93 -9.93 32.67 4.76
C ALA A 93 -9.13 31.73 3.83
N PRO A 94 -9.76 30.70 3.22
CA PRO A 94 -9.05 29.77 2.35
C PRO A 94 -8.22 30.48 1.26
N ILE A 95 -6.90 30.25 1.29
CA ILE A 95 -5.96 30.67 0.25
C ILE A 95 -5.53 29.46 -0.56
N LYS A 96 -5.28 29.64 -1.86
CA LYS A 96 -5.11 28.54 -2.81
C LYS A 96 -3.80 28.58 -3.57
N LYS A 97 -3.28 27.39 -3.87
CA LYS A 97 -2.20 27.15 -4.85
C LYS A 97 -2.61 26.01 -5.77
N VAL A 98 -2.39 26.19 -7.07
CA VAL A 98 -2.68 25.17 -8.10
C VAL A 98 -1.36 24.75 -8.73
N VAL A 99 -1.17 23.45 -8.87
CA VAL A 99 0.04 22.84 -9.41
C VAL A 99 -0.32 21.78 -10.44
N ASP A 100 0.51 21.67 -11.48
CA ASP A 100 0.37 20.70 -12.56
C ASP A 100 1.30 19.47 -12.38
N THR A 101 1.81 19.30 -11.16
CA THR A 101 2.58 18.14 -10.69
C THR A 101 2.25 17.85 -9.22
N TYR A 102 2.80 16.76 -8.68
CA TYR A 102 2.62 16.33 -7.29
C TYR A 102 3.60 16.96 -6.29
N GLN A 103 4.17 18.12 -6.63
CA GLN A 103 5.15 18.80 -5.78
C GLN A 103 4.54 19.34 -4.47
N PRO A 104 5.32 19.38 -3.38
CA PRO A 104 4.96 20.12 -2.17
C PRO A 104 4.65 21.58 -2.48
N VAL A 105 3.69 22.16 -1.76
CA VAL A 105 3.39 23.59 -1.83
C VAL A 105 3.61 24.26 -0.49
N SER A 106 4.24 25.43 -0.49
CA SER A 106 4.46 26.20 0.74
C SER A 106 3.50 27.37 0.86
N PHE A 107 3.07 27.70 2.06
CA PHE A 107 2.29 28.90 2.37
C PHE A 107 2.99 29.68 3.48
N SER A 108 3.20 30.98 3.28
CA SER A 108 3.82 31.85 4.29
C SER A 108 2.81 32.89 4.77
N LEU A 109 2.59 32.89 6.08
CA LEU A 109 1.57 33.68 6.77
C LEU A 109 2.19 34.57 7.85
N ARG A 110 1.48 35.64 8.20
CA ARG A 110 1.70 36.41 9.42
C ARG A 110 0.47 36.32 10.31
N LEU A 111 0.67 35.78 11.51
CA LEU A 111 -0.38 35.53 12.48
C LEU A 111 -0.08 36.26 13.79
N THR A 112 -1.13 36.60 14.53
CA THR A 112 -1.01 37.21 15.86
C THR A 112 -0.42 36.21 16.90
N PRO A 113 0.71 36.52 17.57
CA PRO A 113 1.35 35.60 18.51
C PRO A 113 0.61 35.47 19.85
N ASN A 114 1.07 34.52 20.65
CA ASN A 114 0.52 34.12 21.95
C ASN A 114 -0.94 33.63 21.86
N ARG A 115 -1.22 32.85 20.81
CA ARG A 115 -2.55 32.32 20.50
C ARG A 115 -2.44 30.89 20.00
N THR A 116 -3.53 30.13 20.17
CA THR A 116 -3.68 28.81 19.57
C THR A 116 -4.48 28.92 18.29
N TYR A 117 -4.02 28.20 17.27
CA TYR A 117 -4.59 28.18 15.93
C TYR A 117 -4.79 26.73 15.47
N LYS A 118 -5.57 26.57 14.42
CA LYS A 118 -5.78 25.33 13.68
C LYS A 118 -5.59 25.61 12.20
N ALA A 119 -4.61 24.94 11.58
CA ALA A 119 -4.47 24.90 10.14
C ALA A 119 -5.42 23.83 9.60
N VAL A 120 -6.24 24.20 8.62
CA VAL A 120 -7.18 23.30 7.95
C VAL A 120 -6.90 23.36 6.47
N VAL A 121 -6.69 22.20 5.86
CA VAL A 121 -6.28 22.09 4.46
C VAL A 121 -7.21 21.14 3.72
N TRP A 122 -7.55 21.51 2.49
CA TRP A 122 -8.19 20.65 1.50
C TRP A 122 -7.37 20.65 0.21
N ALA A 123 -7.19 19.48 -0.41
CA ALA A 123 -6.60 19.36 -1.73
C ALA A 123 -7.42 18.45 -2.64
N ASP A 124 -7.68 18.91 -3.86
CA ASP A 124 -8.53 18.24 -4.84
C ASP A 124 -8.08 18.54 -6.28
N PHE A 125 -8.59 17.75 -7.24
CA PHE A 125 -8.34 17.98 -8.65
C PHE A 125 -9.32 19.01 -9.22
N VAL A 126 -8.79 19.91 -10.05
CA VAL A 126 -9.54 20.92 -10.81
C VAL A 126 -9.23 20.77 -12.30
N ALA A 127 -10.02 21.40 -13.17
CA ALA A 127 -9.71 21.39 -14.60
C ALA A 127 -8.39 22.13 -14.86
N GLN A 128 -7.59 21.64 -15.79
CA GLN A 128 -6.28 22.21 -16.10
C GLN A 128 -6.36 23.72 -16.39
N GLY A 129 -5.46 24.49 -15.78
CA GLY A 129 -5.35 25.95 -15.92
C GLY A 129 -6.44 26.74 -15.19
N THR A 130 -7.25 26.08 -14.35
CA THR A 130 -8.33 26.72 -13.58
C THR A 130 -8.13 26.53 -12.08
N ASP A 131 -8.91 27.25 -11.29
CA ASP A 131 -8.96 27.07 -9.83
C ASP A 131 -10.41 26.90 -9.29
N THR A 132 -11.34 26.67 -10.22
CA THR A 132 -12.77 26.50 -9.95
C THR A 132 -13.07 25.11 -9.43
N ASP A 133 -14.02 25.01 -8.51
CA ASP A 133 -14.50 23.73 -7.98
C ASP A 133 -14.95 22.81 -9.13
N LEU A 134 -14.38 21.60 -9.19
CA LEU A 134 -14.74 20.56 -10.15
C LEU A 134 -15.71 19.54 -9.54
N HIS A 135 -15.27 18.86 -8.49
CA HIS A 135 -16.03 17.79 -7.82
C HIS A 135 -16.60 18.21 -6.47
N TYR A 136 -15.93 19.12 -5.76
CA TYR A 136 -16.27 19.45 -4.38
C TYR A 136 -16.53 20.94 -4.23
N ASN A 137 -17.62 21.30 -3.56
CA ASN A 137 -17.82 22.66 -3.09
C ASN A 137 -16.91 22.89 -1.90
N THR A 138 -15.93 23.78 -2.06
CA THR A 138 -14.90 24.05 -1.05
C THR A 138 -14.96 25.47 -0.48
N SER A 139 -16.05 26.20 -0.77
CA SER A 139 -16.26 27.57 -0.31
C SER A 139 -16.42 27.70 1.21
N ASP A 140 -16.86 26.64 1.89
CA ASP A 140 -16.96 26.56 3.35
C ASP A 140 -16.35 25.25 3.87
N PHE A 141 -15.22 25.34 4.56
CA PHE A 141 -14.53 24.19 5.15
C PHE A 141 -15.30 23.54 6.30
N LYS A 142 -16.37 24.16 6.80
CA LYS A 142 -17.29 23.52 7.75
C LYS A 142 -18.25 22.55 7.07
N ASN A 143 -18.40 22.63 5.74
CA ASN A 143 -19.35 21.84 4.97
C ASN A 143 -18.89 21.63 3.53
N ILE A 144 -17.81 20.86 3.36
CA ILE A 144 -17.36 20.39 2.05
C ILE A 144 -18.31 19.30 1.58
N THR A 145 -18.88 19.48 0.40
CA THR A 145 -19.89 18.57 -0.18
C THR A 145 -19.57 18.32 -1.65
N TYR A 146 -20.15 17.27 -2.22
CA TYR A 146 -20.06 17.04 -3.65
C TYR A 146 -20.80 18.17 -4.40
N ALA A 147 -20.14 18.78 -5.39
CA ALA A 147 -20.59 20.02 -6.03
C ALA A 147 -21.94 19.85 -6.75
N ASP A 148 -22.17 18.69 -7.36
CA ASP A 148 -23.46 18.31 -7.95
C ASP A 148 -24.02 17.06 -7.27
N ALA A 149 -24.72 17.26 -6.16
CA ALA A 149 -25.30 16.16 -5.38
C ALA A 149 -26.31 15.29 -6.15
N THR A 150 -26.80 15.74 -7.31
CA THR A 150 -27.74 14.97 -8.15
C THR A 150 -27.05 14.13 -9.21
N LYS A 151 -25.77 14.36 -9.46
CA LYS A 151 -25.01 13.68 -10.49
C LYS A 151 -24.77 12.21 -10.13
N THR A 152 -25.09 11.32 -11.07
CA THR A 152 -24.97 9.87 -10.87
C THR A 152 -23.93 9.22 -11.78
N ASP A 153 -23.54 9.84 -12.88
CA ASP A 153 -22.48 9.40 -13.81
C ASP A 153 -21.07 9.68 -13.24
N ILE A 154 -20.78 9.07 -12.09
CA ILE A 154 -19.62 9.42 -11.25
C ILE A 154 -18.66 8.24 -11.02
N LEU A 155 -19.01 7.03 -11.46
CA LEU A 155 -18.10 5.89 -11.37
C LEU A 155 -16.96 6.05 -12.39
N ASN A 156 -15.81 5.43 -12.12
CA ASN A 156 -14.59 5.49 -12.95
C ASN A 156 -13.97 6.89 -13.08
N GLN A 157 -14.31 7.81 -12.19
CA GLN A 157 -13.77 9.17 -12.16
C GLN A 157 -12.65 9.29 -11.12
N GLU A 158 -11.41 8.99 -11.50
CA GLU A 158 -10.25 9.05 -10.60
C GLU A 158 -9.98 10.47 -10.06
N SER A 159 -10.38 11.51 -10.78
CA SER A 159 -10.24 12.92 -10.33
C SER A 159 -11.17 13.29 -9.17
N ARG A 160 -12.12 12.41 -8.78
CA ARG A 160 -12.92 12.58 -7.55
C ARG A 160 -12.12 12.32 -6.28
N ASP A 161 -10.89 11.84 -6.36
CA ASP A 161 -10.04 11.70 -5.19
C ASP A 161 -9.71 13.07 -4.57
N ALA A 162 -9.53 13.14 -3.24
CA ALA A 162 -9.18 14.37 -2.53
C ALA A 162 -8.54 14.06 -1.17
N TYR A 163 -7.94 15.09 -0.56
CA TYR A 163 -7.14 14.96 0.65
C TYR A 163 -7.39 16.13 1.60
N PHE A 164 -7.29 15.89 2.90
CA PHE A 164 -7.45 16.91 3.93
C PHE A 164 -6.52 16.68 5.12
N ILE A 165 -6.29 17.72 5.91
CA ILE A 165 -5.71 17.64 7.25
C ILE A 165 -6.21 18.82 8.09
N SER A 166 -6.37 18.60 9.39
CA SER A 166 -6.59 19.66 10.38
C SER A 166 -5.60 19.49 11.54
N GLN A 167 -4.78 20.49 11.81
CA GLN A 167 -3.75 20.43 12.85
C GLN A 167 -3.75 21.68 13.72
N GLU A 168 -3.81 21.49 15.03
CA GLU A 168 -3.71 22.57 16.01
C GLU A 168 -2.24 22.89 16.30
N PHE A 169 -1.93 24.17 16.47
CA PHE A 169 -0.60 24.64 16.85
C PHE A 169 -0.72 25.89 17.73
N THR A 170 0.26 26.12 18.59
CA THR A 170 0.34 27.33 19.42
C THR A 170 1.45 28.22 18.92
N LEU A 171 1.10 29.45 18.56
CA LEU A 171 2.05 30.45 18.10
C LEU A 171 2.50 31.31 19.26
N ASN A 172 3.81 31.32 19.53
CA ASN A 172 4.45 32.24 20.46
C ASN A 172 5.02 33.45 19.69
N THR A 173 5.98 34.18 20.26
CA THR A 173 6.59 35.35 19.58
C THR A 173 7.62 35.01 18.50
N GLY A 174 7.89 33.73 18.24
CA GLY A 174 8.89 33.25 17.28
C GLY A 174 8.28 32.79 15.96
N GLU A 175 9.15 32.54 14.97
CA GLU A 175 8.76 31.92 13.70
C GLU A 175 8.49 30.42 13.89
N ILE A 176 7.48 29.90 13.19
CA ILE A 176 7.14 28.47 13.18
C ILE A 176 7.13 27.96 11.74
N THR A 177 7.65 26.75 11.53
CA THR A 177 7.53 26.00 10.27
C THR A 177 6.83 24.67 10.56
N GLU A 178 5.71 24.43 9.89
CA GLU A 178 4.90 23.21 10.02
C GLU A 178 4.89 22.44 8.69
N ASN A 179 5.07 21.12 8.77
CA ASN A 179 4.93 20.23 7.62
C ASN A 179 3.64 19.43 7.77
N LEU A 180 2.71 19.59 6.82
CA LEU A 180 1.39 18.98 6.87
C LEU A 180 1.24 17.95 5.75
N VAL A 181 1.05 16.68 6.12
CA VAL A 181 0.81 15.57 5.19
C VAL A 181 -0.69 15.29 5.13
N LEU A 182 -1.33 15.53 3.99
CA LEU A 182 -2.78 15.38 3.85
C LEU A 182 -3.17 13.90 3.67
N LYS A 183 -4.44 13.55 3.97
CA LYS A 183 -4.98 12.17 3.87
C LYS A 183 -6.38 12.17 3.28
N ARG A 184 -6.85 11.06 2.72
CA ARG A 184 -8.19 11.01 2.12
C ARG A 184 -9.29 11.01 3.19
N PRO A 185 -10.40 11.69 2.92
CA PRO A 185 -11.65 11.50 3.65
C PRO A 185 -12.50 10.33 3.10
N PHE A 186 -11.98 9.59 2.11
CA PHE A 186 -12.71 8.58 1.35
C PHE A 186 -12.14 7.17 1.52
N ALA A 187 -13.00 6.17 1.39
CA ALA A 187 -12.63 4.84 0.93
C ALA A 187 -12.67 4.81 -0.61
N LYS A 188 -11.79 4.04 -1.23
CA LYS A 188 -11.94 3.63 -2.63
C LYS A 188 -12.56 2.24 -2.68
N VAL A 189 -13.59 2.09 -3.51
CA VAL A 189 -14.20 0.79 -3.80
C VAL A 189 -13.98 0.50 -5.27
N ARG A 190 -13.52 -0.71 -5.59
CA ARG A 190 -13.43 -1.19 -6.97
C ARG A 190 -14.07 -2.55 -7.14
N VAL A 191 -14.63 -2.77 -8.32
CA VAL A 191 -15.13 -4.07 -8.76
C VAL A 191 -14.23 -4.56 -9.89
N VAL A 192 -13.63 -5.74 -9.70
CA VAL A 192 -12.73 -6.38 -10.66
C VAL A 192 -13.35 -7.69 -11.11
N THR A 193 -13.55 -7.82 -12.41
CA THR A 193 -13.99 -9.08 -12.99
C THR A 193 -12.80 -9.98 -13.30
N THR A 194 -12.98 -11.29 -13.23
CA THR A 194 -11.96 -12.31 -13.57
C THR A 194 -12.31 -13.12 -14.82
N ASP A 195 -13.43 -12.82 -15.45
CA ASP A 195 -14.00 -13.49 -16.62
C ASP A 195 -14.11 -12.54 -17.83
N TRP A 196 -13.31 -11.47 -17.87
CA TRP A 196 -13.28 -10.53 -18.98
C TRP A 196 -12.82 -11.20 -20.27
N GLY A 197 -13.73 -11.39 -21.22
CA GLY A 197 -13.42 -12.05 -22.49
C GLY A 197 -12.84 -13.46 -22.31
N LEU A 198 -13.18 -14.16 -21.21
CA LEU A 198 -12.78 -15.55 -20.98
C LEU A 198 -13.34 -16.49 -22.05
N TYR A 199 -14.52 -16.15 -22.58
CA TYR A 199 -15.16 -16.74 -23.74
C TYR A 199 -15.51 -15.64 -24.74
N ASP A 200 -15.89 -16.02 -25.96
CA ASP A 200 -16.37 -15.09 -26.99
C ASP A 200 -17.82 -14.65 -26.68
N LEU A 201 -17.96 -13.91 -25.58
CA LEU A 201 -19.22 -13.37 -25.06
C LEU A 201 -19.21 -11.84 -25.11
N GLU A 202 -20.40 -11.26 -24.98
CA GLU A 202 -20.60 -9.81 -24.92
C GLU A 202 -19.77 -9.20 -23.77
N LYS A 203 -19.05 -8.11 -24.07
CA LYS A 203 -18.26 -7.36 -23.10
C LYS A 203 -19.04 -6.14 -22.62
N ALA A 204 -19.04 -5.89 -21.32
CA ALA A 204 -19.72 -4.75 -20.71
C ALA A 204 -18.92 -3.45 -20.92
N ASP A 205 -19.59 -2.35 -21.22
CA ASP A 205 -18.99 -0.99 -21.27
C ASP A 205 -19.72 0.02 -20.40
N HIS A 206 -20.81 -0.39 -19.76
CA HIS A 206 -21.63 0.45 -18.90
C HIS A 206 -21.97 -0.32 -17.62
N PHE A 207 -21.82 0.35 -16.49
CA PHE A 207 -22.04 -0.25 -15.17
C PHE A 207 -22.96 0.61 -14.33
N LYS A 208 -23.72 -0.05 -13.46
CA LYS A 208 -24.54 0.59 -12.44
C LYS A 208 -24.24 0.00 -11.08
N VAL A 209 -24.06 0.87 -10.09
CA VAL A 209 -23.93 0.51 -8.68
C VAL A 209 -25.03 1.20 -7.89
N THR A 210 -25.85 0.42 -7.21
CA THR A 210 -26.93 0.91 -6.35
C THR A 210 -26.62 0.52 -4.91
N TYR A 211 -26.26 1.48 -4.08
CA TYR A 211 -26.04 1.24 -2.65
C TYR A 211 -27.37 1.29 -1.88
N TYR A 212 -27.51 0.48 -0.84
CA TYR A 212 -28.78 0.37 -0.09
C TYR A 212 -28.58 -0.15 1.32
N GLY A 213 -29.59 0.02 2.19
CA GLY A 213 -29.61 -0.59 3.53
C GLY A 213 -28.45 -0.20 4.43
N CYS A 214 -27.78 0.90 4.11
CA CYS A 214 -26.54 1.33 4.73
C CYS A 214 -26.50 2.85 4.87
N LYS A 215 -25.50 3.36 5.56
CA LYS A 215 -25.25 4.79 5.68
C LYS A 215 -24.35 5.26 4.53
N ARG A 216 -24.67 6.38 3.89
CA ARG A 216 -23.81 7.05 2.90
C ARG A 216 -23.46 8.44 3.38
N PHE A 217 -22.18 8.79 3.36
CA PHE A 217 -21.72 10.12 3.73
C PHE A 217 -21.73 11.04 2.51
N THR A 218 -22.23 12.27 2.71
CA THR A 218 -22.52 13.24 1.65
C THR A 218 -21.76 14.55 1.81
N GLY A 219 -21.15 14.78 2.99
CA GLY A 219 -20.37 15.97 3.26
C GLY A 219 -19.47 15.84 4.47
N MET A 220 -18.62 16.85 4.67
CA MET A 220 -17.59 16.84 5.69
C MET A 220 -17.33 18.23 6.26
N ASN A 221 -17.11 18.29 7.57
CA ASN A 221 -16.50 19.41 8.23
C ASN A 221 -14.98 19.18 8.33
N ALA A 222 -14.20 19.85 7.48
CA ALA A 222 -12.74 19.69 7.43
C ALA A 222 -12.03 20.21 8.69
N ILE A 223 -12.67 21.10 9.47
CA ILE A 223 -12.11 21.64 10.72
C ILE A 223 -12.07 20.57 11.82
N THR A 224 -13.11 19.73 11.87
CA THR A 224 -13.30 18.69 12.91
C THR A 224 -13.03 17.28 12.40
N GLY A 225 -13.01 17.09 11.09
CA GLY A 225 -12.94 15.78 10.45
C GLY A 225 -14.27 15.03 10.43
N THR A 226 -15.35 15.55 11.02
CA THR A 226 -16.65 14.88 11.11
C THR A 226 -17.38 14.91 9.78
N THR A 227 -18.16 13.87 9.49
CA THR A 227 -18.90 13.72 8.22
C THR A 227 -20.40 13.72 8.43
N VAL A 228 -21.11 14.25 7.44
CA VAL A 228 -22.57 14.28 7.33
C VAL A 228 -22.99 13.07 6.50
N SER A 229 -24.06 12.40 6.93
CA SER A 229 -24.56 11.20 6.27
C SER A 229 -26.07 11.15 6.17
N GLU A 230 -26.53 10.27 5.30
CA GLU A 230 -27.92 9.86 5.14
C GLU A 230 -28.03 8.33 5.22
N ASP A 231 -29.17 7.85 5.70
CA ASP A 231 -29.51 6.43 5.65
C ASP A 231 -30.13 6.10 4.29
N LEU A 232 -29.58 5.09 3.61
CA LEU A 232 -30.10 4.62 2.34
C LEU A 232 -31.19 3.56 2.52
N PRO A 233 -32.28 3.62 1.74
CA PRO A 233 -33.40 2.69 1.87
C PRO A 233 -33.02 1.27 1.40
N THR A 234 -33.88 0.29 1.72
CA THR A 234 -33.83 -1.06 1.15
C THR A 234 -35.18 -1.36 0.49
N PRO A 235 -35.25 -1.59 -0.85
CA PRO A 235 -34.14 -1.55 -1.81
C PRO A 235 -33.61 -0.12 -2.03
N GLY A 236 -32.41 -0.01 -2.59
CA GLY A 236 -31.79 1.27 -2.89
C GLY A 236 -32.57 2.07 -3.94
N ALA A 237 -32.49 3.40 -3.84
CA ALA A 237 -33.26 4.32 -4.69
C ALA A 237 -32.44 4.98 -5.81
N VAL A 238 -31.10 5.02 -5.67
CA VAL A 238 -30.20 5.76 -6.57
C VAL A 238 -29.13 4.83 -7.12
N SER A 239 -28.98 4.82 -8.45
CA SER A 239 -27.93 4.08 -9.15
C SER A 239 -26.88 5.05 -9.68
N TYR A 240 -25.62 4.80 -9.33
CA TYR A 240 -24.46 5.49 -9.89
C TYR A 240 -23.94 4.74 -11.11
N THR A 241 -23.52 5.46 -12.15
CA THR A 241 -23.13 4.89 -13.43
C THR A 241 -21.71 5.26 -13.83
N GLY A 242 -21.12 4.45 -14.69
CA GLY A 242 -19.84 4.73 -15.32
C GLY A 242 -19.62 3.86 -16.55
N HIS A 243 -18.64 4.26 -17.36
CA HIS A 243 -18.31 3.62 -18.62
C HIS A 243 -16.84 3.22 -18.68
N ILE A 244 -16.53 2.25 -19.53
CA ILE A 244 -15.16 1.86 -19.91
C ILE A 244 -15.07 1.62 -21.42
N ASN A 245 -13.88 1.73 -21.99
CA ASN A 245 -13.62 1.39 -23.38
C ASN A 245 -13.38 -0.12 -23.54
N LYS A 246 -14.24 -0.86 -24.23
CA LYS A 246 -14.10 -2.33 -24.34
C LYS A 246 -12.75 -2.81 -24.88
N ASP A 247 -12.11 -2.02 -25.75
CA ASP A 247 -10.90 -2.40 -26.49
C ASP A 247 -9.62 -1.96 -25.79
N THR A 248 -9.69 -0.99 -24.89
CA THR A 248 -8.51 -0.44 -24.20
C THR A 248 -8.64 -0.62 -22.70
N LYS A 249 -7.70 -1.32 -22.08
CA LYS A 249 -7.66 -1.45 -20.61
C LYS A 249 -7.28 -0.12 -19.98
N GLU A 250 -8.17 0.41 -19.14
CA GLU A 250 -7.94 1.62 -18.33
C GLU A 250 -6.82 1.42 -17.33
N TYR A 251 -6.72 0.22 -16.77
CA TYR A 251 -5.70 -0.22 -15.83
C TYR A 251 -5.07 -1.52 -16.32
N ALA A 252 -3.77 -1.68 -16.12
CA ALA A 252 -3.05 -2.85 -16.60
C ALA A 252 -2.11 -3.49 -15.57
N LEU A 253 -2.02 -2.91 -14.37
CA LEU A 253 -1.18 -3.42 -13.28
C LEU A 253 -1.99 -4.19 -12.23
N ASN A 254 -1.29 -4.91 -11.36
CA ASN A 254 -1.84 -5.71 -10.25
C ASN A 254 -2.93 -6.69 -10.72
N TYR A 255 -4.16 -6.57 -10.21
CA TYR A 255 -5.25 -7.46 -10.61
C TYR A 255 -5.52 -7.42 -12.12
N ASP A 256 -5.33 -6.29 -12.78
CA ASP A 256 -5.60 -6.10 -14.21
C ASP A 256 -4.51 -6.67 -15.13
N LEU A 257 -3.41 -7.20 -14.57
CA LEU A 257 -2.34 -7.86 -15.32
C LEU A 257 -2.83 -9.08 -16.09
N SER A 258 -3.74 -9.87 -15.49
CA SER A 258 -4.27 -11.06 -16.15
C SER A 258 -5.16 -10.65 -17.33
N GLU A 259 -5.05 -11.37 -18.44
CA GLU A 259 -5.83 -11.11 -19.66
C GLU A 259 -7.34 -11.01 -19.37
N HIS A 260 -7.84 -11.94 -18.56
CA HIS A 260 -9.25 -12.04 -18.20
C HIS A 260 -9.66 -11.22 -16.97
N ASN A 261 -8.71 -10.52 -16.36
CA ASN A 261 -9.03 -9.60 -15.29
C ASN A 261 -9.27 -8.20 -15.84
N ARG A 262 -10.32 -7.54 -15.32
CA ARG A 262 -10.59 -6.14 -15.63
C ARG A 262 -11.36 -5.44 -14.52
N THR A 263 -10.87 -4.28 -14.12
CA THR A 263 -11.58 -3.34 -13.25
C THR A 263 -12.73 -2.73 -14.03
N LEU A 264 -13.94 -2.97 -13.57
CA LEU A 264 -15.18 -2.52 -14.19
C LEU A 264 -15.61 -1.16 -13.64
N THR A 265 -15.53 -1.01 -12.31
CA THR A 265 -15.91 0.22 -11.62
C THR A 265 -14.90 0.62 -10.55
N VAL A 266 -14.67 1.91 -10.40
CA VAL A 266 -14.04 2.58 -9.27
C VAL A 266 -14.99 3.64 -8.71
N ASP A 267 -15.11 3.73 -7.40
CA ASP A 267 -15.84 4.79 -6.70
C ASP A 267 -15.04 5.27 -5.49
N TYR A 268 -15.22 6.55 -5.14
CA TYR A 268 -14.70 7.17 -3.93
C TYR A 268 -15.87 7.51 -3.02
N LEU A 269 -15.93 6.82 -1.88
CA LEU A 269 -17.02 6.92 -0.93
C LEU A 269 -16.52 7.64 0.32
N MET A 270 -17.16 8.75 0.67
CA MET A 270 -16.89 9.41 1.95
C MET A 270 -17.32 8.47 3.07
N THR A 271 -16.57 8.44 4.17
CA THR A 271 -16.86 7.56 5.30
C THR A 271 -16.89 8.32 6.61
N ASP A 272 -17.28 7.60 7.66
CA ASP A 272 -17.13 8.07 9.03
C ASP A 272 -15.67 8.47 9.35
N LEU A 273 -15.49 9.29 10.38
CA LEU A 273 -14.18 9.71 10.88
C LEU A 273 -13.39 8.55 11.48
N SER A 274 -14.04 7.69 12.26
CA SER A 274 -13.37 6.66 13.08
C SER A 274 -13.99 5.27 12.97
N GLU A 275 -15.19 5.13 12.42
CA GLU A 275 -15.87 3.84 12.34
C GLU A 275 -15.85 3.25 10.92
N GLN A 276 -15.82 1.92 10.85
CA GLN A 276 -16.10 1.23 9.60
C GLN A 276 -17.55 1.49 9.20
N THR A 277 -17.74 1.89 7.95
CA THR A 277 -19.07 2.07 7.38
C THR A 277 -19.40 0.81 6.58
N PRO A 278 -20.42 0.02 6.94
CA PRO A 278 -20.85 -1.08 6.09
C PRO A 278 -21.52 -0.52 4.83
N ILE A 279 -21.30 -1.16 3.68
CA ILE A 279 -22.08 -0.93 2.46
C ILE A 279 -22.71 -2.25 1.99
N HIS A 280 -23.93 -2.14 1.44
CA HIS A 280 -24.51 -3.15 0.55
C HIS A 280 -24.66 -2.54 -0.83
N MET A 281 -24.56 -3.36 -1.86
CA MET A 281 -24.68 -2.87 -3.22
C MET A 281 -25.28 -3.89 -4.18
N THR A 282 -26.10 -3.39 -5.10
CA THR A 282 -26.44 -4.10 -6.33
C THR A 282 -25.52 -3.59 -7.45
N PHE A 283 -24.79 -4.50 -8.07
CA PHE A 283 -23.95 -4.25 -9.24
C PHE A 283 -24.64 -4.76 -10.50
N GLU A 284 -24.66 -3.96 -11.57
CA GLU A 284 -25.19 -4.34 -12.88
C GLU A 284 -24.19 -3.98 -13.97
N ALA A 285 -23.90 -4.93 -14.85
CA ALA A 285 -23.06 -4.73 -16.03
C ALA A 285 -23.92 -4.79 -17.29
N LEU A 286 -23.66 -3.88 -18.24
CA LEU A 286 -24.42 -3.73 -19.47
C LEU A 286 -23.49 -3.60 -20.69
N ASP A 287 -23.97 -4.10 -21.82
CA ASP A 287 -23.48 -3.76 -23.17
C ASP A 287 -24.38 -2.65 -23.72
N GLY A 288 -23.92 -1.41 -23.63
CA GLY A 288 -24.74 -0.22 -23.81
C GLY A 288 -25.89 -0.20 -22.80
N ASP A 289 -27.10 -0.50 -23.28
CA ASP A 289 -28.32 -0.57 -22.46
C ASP A 289 -28.79 -2.02 -22.20
N LYS A 290 -28.11 -3.02 -22.77
CA LYS A 290 -28.50 -4.43 -22.63
C LYS A 290 -27.86 -5.02 -21.37
N PRO A 291 -28.65 -5.57 -20.43
CA PRO A 291 -28.10 -6.21 -19.23
C PRO A 291 -27.28 -7.46 -19.60
N ILE A 292 -26.07 -7.57 -19.06
CA ILE A 292 -25.23 -8.78 -19.10
C ILE A 292 -25.40 -9.56 -17.80
N SER A 293 -25.17 -8.90 -16.67
CA SER A 293 -25.24 -9.52 -15.35
C SER A 293 -25.73 -8.55 -14.30
N LYS A 294 -26.31 -9.09 -13.24
CA LYS A 294 -26.77 -8.33 -12.07
C LYS A 294 -26.56 -9.12 -10.81
N HIS A 295 -25.86 -8.53 -9.85
CA HIS A 295 -25.44 -9.15 -8.61
C HIS A 295 -25.83 -8.31 -7.41
N ASP A 296 -26.33 -8.97 -6.37
CA ASP A 296 -26.80 -8.31 -5.16
C ASP A 296 -25.95 -8.72 -3.95
N LEU A 297 -25.04 -7.84 -3.55
CA LEU A 297 -24.10 -8.05 -2.46
C LEU A 297 -24.71 -7.56 -1.14
N LYS A 298 -25.39 -8.50 -0.46
CA LYS A 298 -26.10 -8.29 0.82
C LYS A 298 -25.21 -8.34 2.06
N THR A 299 -23.97 -8.78 1.90
CA THR A 299 -23.01 -8.87 3.01
C THR A 299 -22.60 -7.48 3.43
N ASN A 300 -22.44 -7.23 4.74
CA ASN A 300 -21.83 -6.00 5.24
C ASN A 300 -20.37 -5.92 4.76
N ILE A 301 -20.12 -5.15 3.70
CA ILE A 301 -18.77 -4.88 3.21
C ILE A 301 -18.26 -3.63 3.95
N PRO A 302 -17.26 -3.74 4.84
CA PRO A 302 -16.79 -2.57 5.57
C PRO A 302 -15.90 -1.70 4.68
N ILE A 303 -16.16 -0.39 4.70
CA ILE A 303 -15.30 0.63 4.09
C ILE A 303 -14.85 1.62 5.17
N GLN A 304 -13.69 2.23 4.98
CA GLN A 304 -13.18 3.26 5.87
C GLN A 304 -12.25 4.22 5.11
N ARG A 305 -12.04 5.41 5.67
CA ARG A 305 -11.10 6.40 5.12
C ARG A 305 -9.74 5.77 4.86
N ASN A 306 -9.20 6.03 3.66
CA ASN A 306 -7.94 5.48 3.19
C ASN A 306 -7.92 3.95 3.10
N TRP A 307 -9.08 3.29 2.93
CA TRP A 307 -9.15 1.89 2.54
C TRP A 307 -9.41 1.75 1.06
N LEU A 308 -8.86 0.69 0.45
CA LEU A 308 -9.25 0.19 -0.86
C LEU A 308 -9.96 -1.14 -0.66
N THR A 309 -11.25 -1.14 -0.94
CA THR A 309 -12.06 -2.36 -0.99
C THR A 309 -12.09 -2.86 -2.42
N THR A 310 -11.61 -4.09 -2.61
CA THR A 310 -11.62 -4.78 -3.91
C THR A 310 -12.65 -5.90 -3.86
N ILE A 311 -13.69 -5.77 -4.65
CA ILE A 311 -14.69 -6.81 -4.88
C ILE A 311 -14.30 -7.51 -6.17
N MET A 312 -13.84 -8.75 -6.08
CA MET A 312 -13.32 -9.51 -7.22
C MET A 312 -14.12 -10.79 -7.45
N GLY A 313 -14.38 -11.14 -8.70
CA GLY A 313 -15.04 -12.40 -9.05
C GLY A 313 -15.35 -12.53 -10.53
N ASN A 314 -16.07 -13.59 -10.91
CA ASN A 314 -16.65 -13.75 -12.25
C ASN A 314 -17.92 -12.90 -12.39
N VAL A 315 -17.76 -11.58 -12.34
CA VAL A 315 -18.87 -10.61 -12.19
C VAL A 315 -19.72 -10.54 -13.47
N LEU A 316 -19.20 -10.93 -14.63
CA LEU A 316 -19.93 -10.88 -15.90
C LEU A 316 -20.79 -12.13 -16.17
N THR A 317 -20.83 -13.09 -15.23
CA THR A 317 -21.65 -14.30 -15.33
C THR A 317 -22.63 -14.42 -14.17
N ALA A 318 -23.73 -15.15 -14.35
CA ALA A 318 -24.85 -15.17 -13.39
C ALA A 318 -24.55 -15.91 -12.07
N ASP A 319 -23.79 -16.99 -12.12
CA ASP A 319 -23.35 -17.74 -10.93
C ASP A 319 -22.01 -17.19 -10.40
N ALA A 320 -22.02 -15.92 -9.99
CA ALA A 320 -20.80 -15.23 -9.55
C ALA A 320 -20.37 -15.65 -8.14
N SER A 321 -19.09 -15.95 -7.99
CA SER A 321 -18.39 -16.11 -6.71
C SER A 321 -17.53 -14.86 -6.46
N PHE A 322 -17.80 -14.18 -5.34
CA PHE A 322 -17.10 -12.96 -4.97
C PHE A 322 -16.07 -13.22 -3.87
N THR A 323 -14.91 -12.59 -4.02
CA THR A 323 -13.91 -12.40 -2.96
C THR A 323 -13.84 -10.92 -2.66
N ILE A 324 -13.93 -10.57 -1.39
CA ILE A 324 -13.71 -9.20 -0.90
C ILE A 324 -12.32 -9.18 -0.28
N THR A 325 -11.46 -8.29 -0.78
CA THR A 325 -10.19 -7.96 -0.12
C THR A 325 -10.19 -6.48 0.25
N ILE A 326 -9.62 -6.18 1.40
CA ILE A 326 -9.53 -4.82 1.91
C ILE A 326 -8.05 -4.54 2.12
N ASP A 327 -7.56 -3.54 1.40
CA ASP A 327 -6.29 -2.91 1.67
C ASP A 327 -6.57 -1.72 2.59
N GLU A 328 -6.24 -1.88 3.87
CA GLU A 328 -6.49 -0.90 4.93
C GLU A 328 -5.55 0.31 4.88
N ASN A 329 -4.59 0.30 3.95
CA ASN A 329 -3.51 1.27 3.86
C ASN A 329 -3.41 1.89 2.46
N PHE A 330 -4.55 2.09 1.80
CA PHE A 330 -4.69 2.63 0.45
C PHE A 330 -4.15 4.07 0.36
N VAL A 331 -2.86 4.15 0.06
CA VAL A 331 -2.06 5.36 -0.09
C VAL A 331 -1.18 5.15 -1.34
N ASN A 332 -1.31 6.03 -2.32
CA ASN A 332 -0.85 5.86 -3.71
C ASN A 332 0.62 5.43 -3.85
N ASN A 333 0.84 4.13 -4.09
CA ASN A 333 2.07 3.39 -3.88
C ASN A 333 2.41 3.15 -2.42
N TRP A 334 1.83 2.02 -1.99
CA TRP A 334 2.40 1.00 -1.13
C TRP A 334 2.16 1.31 0.35
N ASN A 335 1.36 0.41 0.92
CA ASN A 335 0.83 0.31 2.27
C ASN A 335 1.47 1.22 3.33
N VAL A 336 0.80 2.32 3.68
CA VAL A 336 1.04 3.00 4.96
C VAL A 336 0.37 2.20 6.07
N SER A 337 0.92 1.03 6.39
CA SER A 337 0.77 0.59 7.77
C SER A 337 1.72 1.42 8.62
N GLU A 338 1.26 2.59 9.08
CA GLU A 338 1.35 2.93 10.49
C GLU A 338 0.18 3.85 10.88
N ARG A 339 -0.24 3.66 12.13
CA ARG A 339 -1.21 4.39 12.94
C ARG A 339 -1.73 5.70 12.33
N TRP A 340 -2.98 5.71 11.91
CA TRP A 340 -3.66 6.98 11.65
C TRP A 340 -5.01 7.19 12.34
N TRP A 341 -5.45 6.23 13.15
CA TRP A 341 -6.33 6.47 14.29
C TRP A 341 -6.22 5.27 15.23
N ASN A 342 -6.15 5.58 16.54
CA ASN A 342 -6.00 4.72 17.72
C ASN A 342 -5.25 3.38 17.53
N PRO A 343 -3.98 3.22 17.97
CA PRO A 343 -3.37 1.89 17.99
C PRO A 343 -4.29 0.92 18.72
N ALA A 344 -4.70 -0.15 18.04
CA ALA A 344 -5.35 -1.25 18.71
C ALA A 344 -4.36 -1.74 19.78
N THR A 345 -4.73 -1.60 21.04
CA THR A 345 -3.89 -2.09 22.14
C THR A 345 -3.89 -3.61 22.05
N LEU A 346 -2.74 -4.20 21.71
CA LEU A 346 -2.52 -5.63 21.88
C LEU A 346 -2.31 -5.92 23.36
N ASN A 347 -2.96 -6.96 23.85
CA ASN A 347 -2.71 -7.51 25.18
C ASN A 347 -2.24 -8.96 25.03
N PRO A 348 -0.94 -9.18 24.71
CA PRO A 348 -0.42 -10.52 24.44
C PRO A 348 -0.79 -11.52 25.54
N THR A 349 -1.51 -12.58 25.17
CA THR A 349 -2.06 -13.57 26.11
C THR A 349 -1.54 -14.95 25.77
N ALA A 350 -1.21 -15.77 26.77
CA ALA A 350 -0.71 -17.12 26.50
C ALA A 350 -1.83 -17.98 25.85
N PRO A 351 -1.55 -18.65 24.72
CA PRO A 351 -2.51 -19.56 24.11
C PRO A 351 -2.70 -20.84 24.93
N SER A 352 -3.82 -21.52 24.68
CA SER A 352 -4.04 -22.86 25.22
C SER A 352 -2.93 -23.83 24.80
N TYR A 353 -2.50 -24.67 25.74
CA TYR A 353 -1.44 -25.66 25.54
C TYR A 353 -1.89 -27.05 25.97
N ASP A 354 -1.75 -28.02 25.06
CA ASP A 354 -1.96 -29.43 25.32
C ASP A 354 -0.62 -30.14 25.56
N ASP A 355 -0.41 -30.60 26.80
CA ASP A 355 0.83 -31.27 27.18
C ASP A 355 0.97 -32.69 26.59
N ALA A 356 -0.13 -33.35 26.22
CA ALA A 356 -0.07 -34.68 25.63
C ALA A 356 0.46 -34.63 24.19
N THR A 357 0.02 -33.64 23.41
CA THR A 357 0.44 -33.45 22.01
C THR A 357 1.58 -32.45 21.85
N LYS A 358 1.95 -31.73 22.93
CA LYS A 358 2.92 -30.62 22.89
C LYS A 358 2.49 -29.53 21.90
N THR A 359 1.21 -29.19 21.91
CA THR A 359 0.60 -28.25 20.94
C THR A 359 0.07 -26.99 21.62
N TYR A 360 0.43 -25.83 21.09
CA TYR A 360 -0.25 -24.57 21.39
C TYR A 360 -1.32 -24.27 20.33
N THR A 361 -2.50 -23.84 20.74
CA THR A 361 -3.59 -23.46 19.81
C THR A 361 -3.86 -21.97 19.91
N ILE A 362 -3.72 -21.27 18.77
CA ILE A 362 -3.98 -19.85 18.62
C ILE A 362 -5.38 -19.64 18.04
N GLN A 363 -6.22 -18.87 18.73
CA GLN A 363 -7.57 -18.49 18.28
C GLN A 363 -7.72 -16.99 18.05
N THR A 364 -6.86 -16.18 18.66
CA THR A 364 -6.97 -14.72 18.68
C THR A 364 -5.66 -14.03 18.32
N ARG A 365 -5.76 -12.76 17.90
CA ARG A 365 -4.59 -11.92 17.62
C ARG A 365 -3.69 -11.68 18.82
N ASP A 366 -4.27 -11.59 20.03
CA ASP A 366 -3.53 -11.43 21.27
C ASP A 366 -2.70 -12.67 21.62
N GLU A 367 -3.23 -13.86 21.35
CA GLU A 367 -2.49 -15.11 21.49
C GLU A 367 -1.35 -15.24 20.47
N PHE A 368 -1.58 -14.81 19.22
CA PHE A 368 -0.52 -14.78 18.23
C PHE A 368 0.58 -13.78 18.61
N ALA A 369 0.21 -12.61 19.12
CA ALA A 369 1.13 -11.57 19.59
C ALA A 369 1.94 -11.97 20.83
N TRP A 370 1.60 -13.06 21.50
CA TRP A 370 2.39 -13.62 22.59
C TRP A 370 3.64 -14.37 22.12
N LEU A 371 3.65 -14.90 20.89
CA LEU A 371 4.74 -15.74 20.38
C LEU A 371 6.12 -15.07 20.33
N PRO A 372 6.28 -13.82 19.84
CA PRO A 372 7.60 -13.20 19.69
C PRO A 372 8.40 -13.10 21.00
N ASP A 373 7.72 -12.95 22.14
CA ASP A 373 8.35 -12.84 23.46
C ASP A 373 8.49 -14.18 24.19
N ASN A 374 7.95 -15.27 23.62
CA ASN A 374 7.89 -16.58 24.27
C ASN A 374 8.43 -17.72 23.40
N VAL A 375 9.33 -17.39 22.48
CA VAL A 375 9.94 -18.35 21.53
C VAL A 375 10.59 -19.54 22.25
N ALA A 376 11.24 -19.32 23.40
CA ALA A 376 11.83 -20.39 24.20
C ALA A 376 10.79 -21.41 24.70
N ALA A 377 9.55 -20.98 24.95
CA ALA A 377 8.48 -21.86 25.40
C ALA A 377 7.89 -22.71 24.26
N ILE A 378 7.92 -22.22 23.02
CA ILE A 378 7.31 -22.89 21.85
C ILE A 378 8.33 -23.68 21.01
N ASN A 379 9.63 -23.42 21.15
CA ASN A 379 10.66 -24.15 20.41
C ASN A 379 10.59 -25.67 20.70
N GLY A 380 10.71 -26.47 19.63
CA GLY A 380 10.57 -27.93 19.66
C GLY A 380 9.15 -28.47 19.79
N LYS A 381 8.13 -27.60 19.72
CA LYS A 381 6.71 -27.95 19.86
C LYS A 381 5.94 -27.63 18.57
N THR A 382 4.63 -27.87 18.61
CA THR A 382 3.70 -27.48 17.54
C THR A 382 2.86 -26.27 17.96
N VAL A 383 2.64 -25.35 17.04
CA VAL A 383 1.70 -24.24 17.15
C VAL A 383 0.70 -24.38 16.02
N VAL A 384 -0.59 -24.35 16.33
CA VAL A 384 -1.66 -24.43 15.33
C VAL A 384 -2.57 -23.21 15.38
N LEU A 385 -3.07 -22.79 14.22
CA LEU A 385 -4.17 -21.82 14.16
C LEU A 385 -5.50 -22.55 14.23
N ALA A 386 -6.46 -21.95 14.94
CA ALA A 386 -7.86 -22.38 14.98
C ALA A 386 -8.82 -21.33 14.39
N ASN A 387 -8.30 -20.15 14.03
CA ASN A 387 -9.01 -19.07 13.34
C ASN A 387 -8.03 -18.29 12.46
N ASP A 388 -8.58 -17.50 11.54
CA ASP A 388 -7.83 -16.44 10.87
C ASP A 388 -7.38 -15.39 11.89
N ILE A 389 -6.15 -14.90 11.76
CA ILE A 389 -5.57 -13.88 12.63
C ILE A 389 -5.42 -12.57 11.87
N ASP A 390 -6.06 -11.53 12.38
CA ASP A 390 -6.04 -10.19 11.81
C ASP A 390 -5.23 -9.24 12.69
N MET A 391 -4.18 -8.65 12.10
CA MET A 391 -3.24 -7.76 12.78
C MET A 391 -3.38 -6.29 12.36
N SER A 392 -4.51 -5.92 11.77
CA SER A 392 -4.89 -4.54 11.45
C SER A 392 -4.59 -3.56 12.60
N GLY A 393 -4.01 -2.41 12.27
CA GLY A 393 -3.69 -1.34 13.21
C GLY A 393 -2.56 -1.64 14.21
N VAL A 394 -1.82 -2.75 14.06
CA VAL A 394 -0.68 -3.11 14.91
C VAL A 394 0.63 -3.02 14.15
N GLU A 395 1.62 -2.40 14.78
CA GLU A 395 3.02 -2.55 14.38
C GLU A 395 3.55 -3.89 14.89
N TRP A 396 3.85 -4.80 13.97
CA TRP A 396 4.18 -6.17 14.30
C TRP A 396 5.63 -6.33 14.77
N LYS A 397 5.82 -7.20 15.76
CA LYS A 397 7.12 -7.62 16.24
C LYS A 397 7.46 -9.00 15.64
N PRO A 398 8.44 -9.10 14.73
CA PRO A 398 8.81 -10.37 14.10
C PRO A 398 9.16 -11.47 15.11
N ILE A 399 8.77 -12.70 14.78
CA ILE A 399 9.19 -13.88 15.56
C ILE A 399 10.64 -14.23 15.18
N HIS A 400 11.56 -14.09 16.13
CA HIS A 400 12.99 -14.37 15.92
C HIS A 400 13.45 -15.63 16.65
N ASN A 401 14.50 -16.27 16.12
CA ASN A 401 15.12 -17.47 16.68
C ASN A 401 14.12 -18.62 16.92
N ALA A 402 13.11 -18.71 16.04
CA ALA A 402 12.10 -19.74 16.08
C ALA A 402 12.63 -21.06 15.54
N SER A 403 12.28 -22.14 16.23
CA SER A 403 12.59 -23.52 15.89
C SER A 403 11.45 -24.45 16.31
N PHE A 404 10.30 -24.36 15.63
CA PHE A 404 9.08 -25.11 15.99
C PHE A 404 8.24 -25.47 14.75
N ASN A 405 7.19 -26.26 14.93
CA ASN A 405 6.26 -26.61 13.87
C ASN A 405 5.05 -25.66 13.91
N PHE A 406 4.72 -25.03 12.79
CA PHE A 406 3.56 -24.17 12.66
C PHE A 406 2.58 -24.75 11.63
N ASP A 407 1.36 -25.06 12.04
CA ASP A 407 0.30 -25.51 11.13
C ASP A 407 -0.85 -24.51 11.13
N GLY A 408 -1.05 -23.83 10.01
CA GLY A 408 -2.15 -22.89 9.85
C GLY A 408 -3.51 -23.56 9.75
N GLN A 409 -3.59 -24.88 9.54
CA GLN A 409 -4.86 -25.61 9.35
C GLN A 409 -5.79 -25.00 8.29
N GLY A 410 -5.23 -24.32 7.28
CA GLY A 410 -5.95 -23.62 6.21
C GLY A 410 -6.36 -22.19 6.55
N HIS A 411 -6.05 -21.70 7.75
CA HIS A 411 -6.34 -20.33 8.18
C HIS A 411 -5.34 -19.31 7.62
N LYS A 412 -5.71 -18.04 7.76
CA LYS A 412 -4.95 -16.90 7.27
C LYS A 412 -4.32 -16.08 8.38
N LEU A 413 -3.13 -15.54 8.10
CA LEU A 413 -2.49 -14.46 8.85
C LEU A 413 -2.60 -13.19 8.00
N ARG A 414 -3.34 -12.19 8.45
CA ARG A 414 -3.63 -10.99 7.64
C ARG A 414 -3.31 -9.65 8.29
N ASN A 415 -3.11 -8.64 7.43
CA ASN A 415 -2.98 -7.23 7.80
C ASN A 415 -1.78 -6.93 8.71
N PHE A 416 -0.62 -7.55 8.44
CA PHE A 416 0.59 -7.31 9.23
C PHE A 416 1.36 -6.09 8.72
N SER A 417 1.66 -5.17 9.63
CA SER A 417 2.55 -4.01 9.42
C SER A 417 3.93 -4.23 10.01
N LEU A 418 4.99 -3.89 9.29
CA LEU A 418 6.35 -3.84 9.80
C LEU A 418 7.03 -2.58 9.27
N ASN A 419 7.73 -1.82 10.11
CA ASN A 419 8.48 -0.62 9.69
C ASN A 419 9.93 -0.57 10.21
N GLY A 420 10.43 -1.71 10.69
CA GLY A 420 11.78 -1.80 11.23
C GLY A 420 11.93 -1.42 12.70
N LYS A 421 10.89 -0.90 13.36
CA LYS A 421 10.90 -0.62 14.82
C LYS A 421 11.35 -1.81 15.66
N HIS A 422 10.94 -3.01 15.24
CA HIS A 422 11.25 -4.27 15.89
C HIS A 422 12.29 -5.11 15.13
N SER A 423 12.94 -4.56 14.11
CA SER A 423 13.99 -5.27 13.37
C SER A 423 15.24 -5.47 14.22
N THR A 424 16.07 -6.42 13.80
CA THR A 424 17.30 -6.77 14.49
C THR A 424 18.51 -6.31 13.69
N LEU A 425 19.55 -5.83 14.37
CA LEU A 425 20.80 -5.42 13.73
C LEU A 425 21.54 -6.64 13.14
N TYR A 426 21.79 -6.60 11.85
CA TYR A 426 22.68 -7.52 11.14
C TYR A 426 24.01 -6.84 10.85
N GLU A 427 25.11 -7.55 11.15
CA GLU A 427 26.47 -7.10 10.85
C GLU A 427 27.03 -7.92 9.69
N TYR A 428 27.24 -7.26 8.55
CA TYR A 428 27.88 -7.87 7.40
C TYR A 428 29.38 -7.61 7.41
N SER A 429 30.17 -8.62 7.07
CA SER A 429 31.62 -8.50 6.88
C SER A 429 32.08 -9.40 5.73
N ALA A 430 32.86 -8.84 4.81
CA ALA A 430 33.45 -9.54 3.68
C ALA A 430 34.91 -9.11 3.46
N LEU A 431 35.64 -9.90 2.64
CA LEU A 431 37.04 -9.67 2.28
C LEU A 431 37.95 -9.46 3.50
N GLY A 432 37.78 -10.27 4.55
CA GLY A 432 38.59 -10.15 5.78
C GLY A 432 38.35 -8.86 6.58
N GLY A 433 37.18 -8.23 6.42
CA GLY A 433 36.78 -7.02 7.16
C GLY A 433 36.95 -5.71 6.39
N PHE A 434 37.52 -5.75 5.18
CA PHE A 434 37.65 -4.56 4.32
C PHE A 434 36.29 -3.95 3.90
N ILE A 435 35.27 -4.80 3.79
CA ILE A 435 33.88 -4.36 3.61
C ILE A 435 33.13 -4.80 4.86
N SER A 436 32.65 -3.83 5.65
CA SER A 436 31.77 -4.11 6.77
C SER A 436 30.74 -3.02 6.96
N TYR A 437 29.55 -3.41 7.38
CA TYR A 437 28.45 -2.50 7.67
C TYR A 437 27.43 -3.13 8.60
N LYS A 438 26.54 -2.30 9.13
CA LYS A 438 25.42 -2.72 9.96
C LYS A 438 24.11 -2.25 9.35
N VAL A 439 23.10 -3.10 9.39
CA VAL A 439 21.78 -2.85 8.79
C VAL A 439 20.69 -3.48 9.64
N MET A 440 19.54 -2.82 9.79
CA MET A 440 18.38 -3.44 10.43
C MET A 440 17.80 -4.46 9.44
N ALA A 441 17.58 -5.68 9.89
CA ALA A 441 17.29 -6.81 9.02
C ALA A 441 16.22 -7.73 9.63
N TYR A 442 15.94 -8.83 8.93
CA TYR A 442 15.06 -9.93 9.36
C TYR A 442 13.61 -9.50 9.51
N THR A 443 13.10 -8.79 8.51
CA THR A 443 11.80 -8.12 8.58
C THR A 443 10.73 -8.99 7.90
N GLY A 444 9.90 -9.63 8.70
CA GLY A 444 8.83 -10.52 8.26
C GLY A 444 7.90 -10.92 9.40
N VAL A 445 6.78 -11.59 9.11
CA VAL A 445 5.94 -12.17 10.16
C VAL A 445 6.79 -13.11 11.02
N PHE A 446 7.57 -13.95 10.33
CA PHE A 446 8.66 -14.72 10.89
C PHE A 446 9.98 -14.07 10.47
N GLY A 447 10.71 -13.50 11.44
CA GLY A 447 11.98 -12.82 11.20
C GLY A 447 13.13 -13.79 10.97
N ILE A 448 13.31 -14.75 11.89
CA ILE A 448 14.29 -15.86 11.76
C ILE A 448 13.60 -17.14 12.17
N PHE A 449 13.43 -18.07 11.24
CA PHE A 449 12.70 -19.31 11.45
C PHE A 449 13.51 -20.52 11.00
N ASN A 450 13.38 -21.62 11.74
CA ASN A 450 13.76 -22.97 11.33
C ASN A 450 12.64 -23.92 11.79
N GLY A 451 12.47 -25.05 11.12
CA GLY A 451 11.39 -26.00 11.40
C GLY A 451 10.39 -26.12 10.25
N HIS A 452 9.14 -26.44 10.58
CA HIS A 452 8.13 -26.81 9.59
C HIS A 452 6.95 -25.84 9.63
N ILE A 453 6.61 -25.23 8.48
CA ILE A 453 5.37 -24.43 8.33
C ILE A 453 4.47 -25.12 7.32
N SER A 454 3.20 -25.30 7.66
CA SER A 454 2.21 -25.84 6.73
C SER A 454 0.85 -25.14 6.77
N ASN A 455 0.10 -25.26 5.66
CA ASN A 455 -1.31 -24.92 5.54
C ASN A 455 -1.68 -23.52 6.02
N VAL A 456 -0.94 -22.48 5.62
CA VAL A 456 -1.22 -21.10 6.02
C VAL A 456 -1.16 -20.17 4.81
N THR A 457 -2.05 -19.17 4.80
CA THR A 457 -1.98 -18.06 3.85
C THR A 457 -1.63 -16.76 4.58
N PHE A 458 -0.54 -16.11 4.19
CA PHE A 458 -0.27 -14.71 4.53
C PHE A 458 -1.05 -13.81 3.57
N GLU A 459 -1.86 -12.88 4.06
CA GLU A 459 -2.68 -12.00 3.23
C GLU A 459 -2.53 -10.54 3.67
N ASN A 460 -2.28 -9.61 2.75
CA ASN A 460 -2.10 -8.19 3.09
C ASN A 460 -0.95 -7.94 4.08
N ILE A 461 0.27 -8.27 3.66
CA ILE A 461 1.48 -8.09 4.47
C ILE A 461 2.26 -6.88 3.96
N THR A 462 2.67 -6.03 4.90
CA THR A 462 3.31 -4.75 4.66
C THR A 462 4.66 -4.71 5.39
N ILE A 463 5.77 -4.75 4.68
CA ILE A 463 7.13 -4.49 5.19
C ILE A 463 7.79 -3.17 4.68
N ASN A 464 7.97 -2.22 5.60
CA ASN A 464 8.49 -0.86 5.40
C ASN A 464 7.58 0.03 4.54
N GLY A 465 6.31 0.10 4.95
CA GLY A 465 5.25 0.97 4.39
C GLY A 465 5.65 2.33 3.93
N ARG A 466 6.43 2.95 4.78
CA ARG A 466 6.66 4.37 4.76
C ARG A 466 8.06 4.69 4.29
N ALA A 467 8.77 3.73 3.71
CA ALA A 467 10.15 3.92 3.30
C ALA A 467 10.30 5.15 2.39
N ASP A 468 11.09 6.13 2.87
CA ASP A 468 11.32 7.47 2.30
C ASP A 468 10.17 8.49 2.43
N ASP A 469 9.13 8.18 3.19
CA ASP A 469 8.07 9.14 3.52
C ASP A 469 8.62 10.29 4.38
N ALA A 470 7.87 11.40 4.39
CA ALA A 470 8.14 12.52 5.27
C ALA A 470 8.11 12.09 6.75
N VAL A 471 8.95 12.73 7.56
CA VAL A 471 8.99 12.53 9.01
C VAL A 471 7.62 12.85 9.61
N HIS A 472 7.05 11.92 10.35
CA HIS A 472 5.81 12.13 11.08
C HIS A 472 6.06 12.21 12.59
N THR A 473 5.02 12.47 13.38
CA THR A 473 5.09 12.50 14.84
C THR A 473 4.29 11.35 15.46
N ASP A 474 4.85 10.73 16.50
CA ASP A 474 4.14 9.71 17.29
C ASP A 474 3.07 10.34 18.21
N GLU A 475 2.35 9.51 18.96
CA GLU A 475 1.30 9.94 19.91
C GLU A 475 1.84 10.82 21.07
N HIS A 476 3.17 10.96 21.21
CA HIS A 476 3.87 11.80 22.20
C HIS A 476 4.55 13.01 21.53
N GLY A 477 4.40 13.20 20.22
CA GLY A 477 5.01 14.29 19.45
C GLY A 477 6.47 14.05 19.04
N ASN A 478 7.02 12.84 19.21
CA ASN A 478 8.39 12.54 18.78
C ASN A 478 8.46 12.30 17.27
N PRO A 479 9.51 12.78 16.58
CA PRO A 479 9.68 12.54 15.15
C PRO A 479 9.99 11.06 14.86
N ILE A 480 9.20 10.44 13.99
CA ILE A 480 9.46 9.14 13.38
C ILE A 480 9.92 9.41 11.95
N LYS A 481 11.18 9.06 11.68
CA LYS A 481 11.80 9.22 10.36
C LYS A 481 11.69 7.92 9.57
N HIS A 482 11.50 8.03 8.26
CA HIS A 482 11.49 6.89 7.34
C HIS A 482 12.61 6.90 6.32
N ASP A 483 13.65 7.70 6.58
CA ASP A 483 14.86 7.81 5.75
C ASP A 483 15.81 6.61 5.94
N ASN A 484 15.46 5.66 6.82
CA ASN A 484 16.29 4.51 7.18
C ASN A 484 15.46 3.25 7.48
N GLU A 485 14.63 2.83 6.54
CA GLU A 485 13.90 1.55 6.56
C GLU A 485 14.53 0.58 5.54
N PRO A 486 15.69 -0.04 5.86
CA PRO A 486 16.28 -1.03 4.98
C PRO A 486 15.41 -2.28 4.90
N ALA A 487 15.32 -2.86 3.70
CA ALA A 487 14.85 -4.23 3.53
C ALA A 487 16.07 -5.14 3.32
N TYR A 488 16.45 -5.85 4.38
CA TYR A 488 17.56 -6.79 4.39
C TYR A 488 17.08 -8.11 5.01
N PHE A 489 16.97 -9.16 4.21
CA PHE A 489 16.18 -10.35 4.55
C PHE A 489 14.71 -9.96 4.83
N ALA A 490 13.94 -9.75 3.77
CA ALA A 490 12.55 -9.31 3.88
C ALA A 490 11.59 -10.23 3.12
N GLY A 491 10.50 -10.61 3.78
CA GLY A 491 9.46 -11.49 3.26
C GLY A 491 8.51 -11.92 4.39
N CYS A 492 7.39 -12.58 4.07
CA CYS A 492 6.53 -13.16 5.12
C CYS A 492 7.35 -14.03 6.09
N ILE A 493 8.32 -14.77 5.53
CA ILE A 493 9.39 -15.48 6.23
C ILE A 493 10.71 -14.85 5.77
N ALA A 494 11.27 -13.98 6.58
CA ALA A 494 12.44 -13.20 6.20
C ALA A 494 13.69 -14.06 5.98
N TYR A 495 13.92 -15.05 6.84
CA TYR A 495 15.20 -15.75 6.89
C TYR A 495 15.09 -17.18 7.45
N THR A 496 15.52 -18.18 6.67
CA THR A 496 15.45 -19.61 7.04
C THR A 496 16.65 -20.41 6.53
N GLY A 497 16.87 -21.61 7.06
CA GLY A 497 17.86 -22.56 6.51
C GLY A 497 19.31 -22.16 6.76
N ARG A 498 19.60 -21.34 7.78
CA ARG A 498 20.91 -20.72 8.00
C ARG A 498 22.03 -21.71 8.23
N VAL A 499 21.79 -22.69 9.10
CA VAL A 499 22.83 -23.52 9.68
C VAL A 499 22.93 -24.81 8.89
N TRP A 500 24.15 -25.23 8.56
CA TRP A 500 24.37 -26.50 7.89
C TRP A 500 23.83 -27.64 8.76
N GLY A 501 22.92 -28.45 8.21
CA GLY A 501 22.23 -29.51 8.94
C GLY A 501 20.84 -29.12 9.50
N THR A 502 20.35 -27.88 9.31
CA THR A 502 18.92 -27.61 9.52
C THR A 502 18.09 -28.34 8.49
N ASN A 503 16.90 -28.79 8.89
CA ASN A 503 15.92 -29.43 8.01
C ASN A 503 14.62 -28.64 8.13
N ASP A 504 14.40 -27.71 7.20
CA ASP A 504 13.21 -26.87 7.18
C ASP A 504 12.26 -27.36 6.08
N SER A 505 10.96 -27.27 6.32
CA SER A 505 9.98 -27.53 5.26
C SER A 505 8.81 -26.57 5.30
N PHE A 506 8.38 -26.14 4.13
CA PHE A 506 7.27 -25.23 3.91
C PHE A 506 6.32 -25.90 2.93
N VAL A 507 5.17 -26.34 3.41
CA VAL A 507 4.23 -27.15 2.61
C VAL A 507 2.86 -26.50 2.59
N ASN A 508 2.32 -26.18 1.42
CA ASN A 508 1.02 -25.51 1.30
C ASN A 508 1.00 -24.14 2.04
N VAL A 509 2.04 -23.34 1.77
CA VAL A 509 2.24 -22.01 2.36
C VAL A 509 2.11 -20.95 1.27
N HIS A 510 1.17 -20.01 1.45
CA HIS A 510 0.82 -19.04 0.42
C HIS A 510 1.00 -17.63 0.92
N ALA A 511 1.38 -16.72 0.03
CA ALA A 511 1.40 -15.29 0.28
C ALA A 511 0.58 -14.56 -0.78
N LYS A 512 -0.33 -13.70 -0.36
CA LYS A 512 -1.22 -12.94 -1.23
C LYS A 512 -1.24 -11.47 -0.82
N HIS A 513 -1.12 -10.56 -1.77
CA HIS A 513 -1.12 -9.12 -1.48
C HIS A 513 0.01 -8.78 -0.50
N VAL A 514 1.24 -8.93 -0.96
CA VAL A 514 2.43 -8.61 -0.16
C VAL A 514 3.13 -7.42 -0.75
N ASP A 515 3.37 -6.46 0.11
CA ASP A 515 4.08 -5.24 -0.18
C ASP A 515 5.47 -5.34 0.45
N ILE A 516 6.51 -5.26 -0.43
CA ILE A 516 7.99 -5.06 -0.29
C ILE A 516 8.62 -3.64 -0.47
N LYS A 517 9.00 -2.79 0.51
CA LYS A 517 9.56 -1.43 0.27
C LYS A 517 10.91 -1.31 0.94
N ALA A 518 11.83 -0.61 0.31
CA ALA A 518 13.14 -0.33 0.87
C ALA A 518 13.49 1.13 0.65
N SER A 519 13.91 1.82 1.72
CA SER A 519 14.30 3.22 1.63
C SER A 519 15.49 3.42 0.68
N MET A 520 15.53 4.57 0.02
CA MET A 520 16.72 5.17 -0.60
C MET A 520 17.71 5.62 0.48
N SER A 521 18.19 4.68 1.29
CA SER A 521 19.25 4.93 2.26
C SER A 521 20.62 4.58 1.66
N LYS A 522 21.70 5.06 2.29
CA LYS A 522 23.06 4.54 2.06
C LYS A 522 23.23 3.08 2.55
N GLY A 523 22.17 2.48 3.10
CA GLY A 523 22.08 1.12 3.60
C GLY A 523 21.67 0.11 2.53
N TYR A 524 21.92 -1.15 2.85
CA TYR A 524 21.90 -2.26 1.89
C TYR A 524 20.49 -2.81 1.76
N THR A 525 19.94 -2.80 0.54
CA THR A 525 18.67 -3.44 0.20
C THR A 525 18.99 -4.80 -0.42
N GLN A 526 18.73 -5.91 0.27
CA GLN A 526 19.13 -7.27 -0.16
C GLN A 526 18.12 -8.33 0.29
N ASN A 527 18.05 -9.42 -0.48
CA ASN A 527 17.29 -10.62 -0.14
C ASN A 527 15.81 -10.35 0.20
N ILE A 528 15.09 -9.86 -0.80
CA ILE A 528 13.68 -9.49 -0.68
C ILE A 528 12.85 -10.48 -1.51
N GLY A 529 11.90 -11.15 -0.86
CA GLY A 529 10.89 -11.87 -1.61
C GLY A 529 9.53 -11.90 -0.93
N GLY A 530 8.47 -12.04 -1.72
CA GLY A 530 7.09 -11.94 -1.24
C GLY A 530 6.80 -12.97 -0.14
N LEU A 531 7.24 -14.22 -0.33
CA LEU A 531 7.13 -15.25 0.69
C LEU A 531 8.42 -15.40 1.50
N PHE A 532 9.55 -15.58 0.82
CA PHE A 532 10.85 -15.79 1.47
C PHE A 532 11.85 -14.69 1.13
N GLY A 533 12.46 -14.07 2.15
CA GLY A 533 13.58 -13.16 1.94
C GLY A 533 14.85 -13.91 1.53
N TRP A 534 15.29 -14.85 2.37
CA TRP A 534 16.49 -15.65 2.15
C TRP A 534 16.35 -17.09 2.63
N ILE A 535 16.84 -18.00 1.79
CA ILE A 535 16.98 -19.43 2.10
C ILE A 535 18.47 -19.78 2.13
N GLY A 536 18.92 -20.39 3.22
CA GLY A 536 20.33 -20.66 3.47
C GLY A 536 20.91 -21.95 2.87
N ARG A 537 21.79 -22.61 3.63
CA ARG A 537 22.54 -23.81 3.26
C ARG A 537 22.03 -25.09 3.95
N GLY A 538 20.94 -25.00 4.70
CA GLY A 538 20.25 -26.16 5.28
C GLY A 538 19.62 -27.05 4.20
N LYS A 539 19.03 -28.16 4.64
CA LYS A 539 18.07 -28.89 3.80
C LYS A 539 16.73 -28.16 3.88
N VAL A 540 16.25 -27.63 2.77
CA VAL A 540 15.01 -26.85 2.74
C VAL A 540 14.10 -27.37 1.65
N VAL A 541 12.88 -27.77 2.04
CA VAL A 541 11.84 -28.17 1.09
C VAL A 541 10.76 -27.09 1.06
N VAL A 542 10.47 -26.55 -0.12
CA VAL A 542 9.36 -25.63 -0.37
C VAL A 542 8.44 -26.34 -1.35
N GLU A 543 7.24 -26.72 -0.93
CA GLU A 543 6.37 -27.59 -1.70
C GLU A 543 4.91 -27.09 -1.69
N ASN A 544 4.28 -27.02 -2.87
CA ASN A 544 2.91 -26.55 -3.01
C ASN A 544 2.70 -25.11 -2.48
N CYS A 545 3.72 -24.26 -2.56
CA CYS A 545 3.64 -22.88 -2.08
C CYS A 545 3.31 -21.91 -3.22
N SER A 546 2.72 -20.76 -2.93
CA SER A 546 2.45 -19.77 -3.99
C SER A 546 2.59 -18.34 -3.52
N VAL A 547 2.89 -17.46 -4.46
CA VAL A 547 2.70 -16.02 -4.31
C VAL A 547 1.73 -15.48 -5.35
N GLN A 548 0.87 -14.57 -4.92
CA GLN A 548 -0.03 -13.82 -5.81
C GLN A 548 -0.11 -12.36 -5.38
N ASP A 549 -0.04 -11.42 -6.33
CA ASP A 549 -0.17 -9.99 -6.04
C ASP A 549 0.95 -9.50 -5.10
N ILE A 550 2.17 -9.46 -5.62
CA ILE A 550 3.37 -9.07 -4.86
C ILE A 550 3.93 -7.80 -5.46
N TYR A 551 4.12 -6.76 -4.65
CA TYR A 551 4.67 -5.48 -5.09
C TYR A 551 5.95 -5.16 -4.33
N LEU A 552 7.09 -5.20 -5.03
CA LEU A 552 8.42 -5.05 -4.44
C LEU A 552 9.10 -3.80 -5.02
N VAL A 553 9.41 -2.82 -4.18
CA VAL A 553 10.13 -1.58 -4.46
C VAL A 553 11.47 -1.60 -3.75
N ALA A 554 12.55 -1.77 -4.51
CA ALA A 554 13.91 -1.82 -4.00
C ALA A 554 14.78 -0.70 -4.61
N LYS A 555 15.13 0.28 -3.77
CA LYS A 555 15.70 1.57 -4.20
C LYS A 555 17.21 1.72 -3.94
N GLY A 556 17.91 0.71 -3.42
CA GLY A 556 19.36 0.75 -3.14
C GLY A 556 20.29 0.57 -4.35
N SER A 557 21.51 1.15 -4.31
CA SER A 557 22.37 1.32 -5.50
C SER A 557 23.78 0.69 -5.46
N PHE A 558 24.25 0.07 -4.36
CA PHE A 558 25.66 -0.37 -4.24
C PHE A 558 25.88 -1.90 -4.30
N PHE A 559 24.93 -2.71 -3.84
CA PHE A 559 24.94 -4.17 -3.99
C PHE A 559 23.68 -4.59 -4.73
N ASP A 560 23.80 -5.61 -5.60
CA ASP A 560 22.71 -6.13 -6.43
C ASP A 560 21.57 -6.66 -5.57
N GLY A 561 20.65 -5.80 -5.12
CA GLY A 561 19.57 -6.24 -4.23
C GLY A 561 18.84 -7.44 -4.82
N GLU A 562 18.94 -8.60 -4.18
CA GLU A 562 18.36 -9.84 -4.67
C GLU A 562 16.85 -9.79 -4.44
N VAL A 563 16.07 -9.67 -5.52
CA VAL A 563 14.61 -9.47 -5.41
C VAL A 563 13.85 -10.53 -6.21
N GLY A 564 13.13 -11.40 -5.51
CA GLY A 564 12.30 -12.43 -6.14
C GLY A 564 10.85 -12.33 -5.75
N GLY A 565 9.92 -12.63 -6.65
CA GLY A 565 8.50 -12.64 -6.25
C GLY A 565 8.21 -13.68 -5.17
N LEU A 566 8.72 -14.91 -5.33
CA LEU A 566 8.59 -15.97 -4.32
C LEU A 566 9.74 -15.93 -3.31
N ILE A 567 11.00 -15.96 -3.79
CA ILE A 567 12.21 -16.04 -2.95
C ILE A 567 13.22 -14.97 -3.37
N GLY A 568 13.68 -14.13 -2.44
CA GLY A 568 14.72 -13.13 -2.71
C GLY A 568 16.05 -13.76 -3.13
N GLU A 569 16.65 -14.57 -2.26
CA GLU A 569 17.86 -15.34 -2.58
C GLU A 569 17.82 -16.76 -2.02
N ILE A 570 18.38 -17.69 -2.80
CA ILE A 570 18.82 -18.99 -2.31
C ILE A 570 20.35 -19.00 -2.24
N GLN A 571 20.89 -19.17 -1.04
CA GLN A 571 22.32 -19.30 -0.81
C GLN A 571 22.87 -20.58 -1.45
N GLY A 572 22.15 -21.71 -1.32
CA GLY A 572 22.44 -22.97 -2.02
C GLY A 572 23.71 -23.69 -1.58
N GLY A 573 24.13 -24.69 -2.36
CA GLY A 573 25.32 -25.52 -2.11
C GLY A 573 25.10 -26.75 -1.23
N TYR A 574 23.84 -27.12 -0.94
CA TYR A 574 23.50 -28.30 -0.16
C TYR A 574 22.26 -29.05 -0.67
N ASP A 575 21.06 -28.79 -0.15
CA ASP A 575 19.83 -29.49 -0.56
C ASP A 575 18.60 -28.58 -0.44
N VAL A 576 18.34 -27.78 -1.49
CA VAL A 576 17.16 -26.89 -1.54
C VAL A 576 16.24 -27.36 -2.66
N GLN A 577 15.03 -27.75 -2.30
CA GLN A 577 14.04 -28.33 -3.19
C GLN A 577 12.83 -27.41 -3.25
N VAL A 578 12.54 -26.82 -4.40
CA VAL A 578 11.36 -26.00 -4.64
C VAL A 578 10.47 -26.74 -5.62
N ARG A 579 9.29 -27.18 -5.16
CA ARG A 579 8.40 -28.08 -5.91
C ARG A 579 6.98 -27.57 -5.99
N ASN A 580 6.38 -27.66 -7.18
CA ASN A 580 4.99 -27.31 -7.41
C ASN A 580 4.61 -25.93 -6.83
N CYS A 581 5.50 -24.96 -6.99
CA CYS A 581 5.32 -23.61 -6.50
C CYS A 581 5.02 -22.65 -7.64
N THR A 582 4.12 -21.70 -7.39
CA THR A 582 3.68 -20.72 -8.40
C THR A 582 3.97 -19.28 -7.99
N SER A 583 4.11 -18.43 -8.99
CA SER A 583 4.21 -16.99 -8.83
C SER A 583 3.35 -16.29 -9.87
N ASP A 584 2.42 -15.44 -9.40
CA ASP A 584 1.44 -14.75 -10.22
C ASP A 584 1.29 -13.29 -9.79
N LYS A 585 1.05 -12.38 -10.74
CA LYS A 585 0.85 -10.94 -10.50
C LYS A 585 1.96 -10.32 -9.66
N VAL A 586 3.21 -10.49 -10.10
CA VAL A 586 4.38 -9.94 -9.39
C VAL A 586 4.89 -8.68 -10.08
N THR A 587 5.09 -7.61 -9.34
CA THR A 587 5.68 -6.37 -9.83
C THR A 587 6.93 -6.05 -9.03
N ILE A 588 8.07 -5.91 -9.72
CA ILE A 588 9.36 -5.57 -9.11
C ILE A 588 9.85 -4.24 -9.69
N ARG A 589 9.92 -3.22 -8.84
CA ARG A 589 10.38 -1.86 -9.14
C ARG A 589 11.77 -1.64 -8.54
N LYS A 590 12.77 -1.36 -9.39
CA LYS A 590 14.17 -1.15 -8.96
C LYS A 590 14.86 0.02 -9.65
N ILE A 591 15.87 0.59 -9.00
CA ILE A 591 16.81 1.52 -9.63
C ILE A 591 17.88 0.71 -10.41
N GLY A 592 18.00 0.98 -11.72
CA GLY A 592 19.08 0.43 -12.56
C GLY A 592 18.86 -0.98 -13.11
N ALA A 593 19.83 -1.43 -13.93
CA ALA A 593 19.77 -2.70 -14.69
C ALA A 593 20.31 -3.93 -13.91
N SER A 594 20.32 -3.88 -12.57
CA SER A 594 20.82 -4.98 -11.72
C SER A 594 20.13 -6.30 -12.09
N ARG A 595 20.93 -7.35 -12.31
CA ARG A 595 20.43 -8.59 -12.93
C ARG A 595 19.74 -9.55 -11.95
N SER A 596 19.95 -9.38 -10.65
CA SER A 596 19.48 -10.28 -9.58
C SER A 596 18.01 -10.03 -9.22
N ARG A 597 17.11 -10.11 -10.19
CA ARG A 597 15.66 -10.04 -9.97
C ARG A 597 14.89 -11.08 -10.77
N ASN A 598 13.79 -11.64 -10.27
CA ASN A 598 12.91 -12.49 -11.07
C ASN A 598 11.52 -12.58 -10.40
N ALA A 599 10.46 -12.83 -11.17
CA ALA A 599 9.14 -13.09 -10.59
C ALA A 599 9.10 -14.33 -9.67
N PHE A 600 10.04 -15.27 -9.81
CA PHE A 600 10.16 -16.46 -8.96
C PHE A 600 11.31 -16.32 -7.97
N ILE A 601 12.58 -16.52 -8.38
CA ILE A 601 13.76 -16.45 -7.51
C ILE A 601 14.69 -15.30 -7.91
N GLY A 602 14.96 -14.34 -7.02
CA GLY A 602 15.81 -13.19 -7.36
C GLY A 602 17.24 -13.58 -7.73
N LYS A 603 17.91 -14.32 -6.85
CA LYS A 603 19.29 -14.81 -7.03
C LYS A 603 19.47 -16.21 -6.48
N ILE A 604 20.37 -16.96 -7.12
CA ILE A 604 20.96 -18.18 -6.57
C ILE A 604 22.47 -17.97 -6.42
N LYS A 605 23.02 -18.22 -5.24
CA LYS A 605 24.46 -18.06 -5.03
C LYS A 605 25.26 -19.30 -5.42
N TYR A 606 24.88 -20.48 -4.94
CA TYR A 606 25.49 -21.75 -5.35
C TYR A 606 24.42 -22.71 -5.90
N GLY A 607 24.47 -22.99 -7.21
CA GLY A 607 23.50 -23.86 -7.89
C GLY A 607 23.56 -25.34 -7.50
N SER A 608 24.65 -25.79 -6.87
CA SER A 608 24.79 -27.17 -6.41
C SER A 608 23.73 -27.54 -5.36
N GLY A 609 23.05 -28.66 -5.60
CA GLY A 609 22.04 -29.17 -4.67
C GLY A 609 20.69 -28.47 -4.73
N ILE A 610 20.45 -27.64 -5.75
CA ILE A 610 19.16 -27.00 -5.98
C ILE A 610 18.34 -27.81 -6.97
N VAL A 611 17.10 -28.10 -6.60
CA VAL A 611 16.11 -28.77 -7.45
C VAL A 611 14.87 -27.89 -7.58
N LEU A 612 14.53 -27.51 -8.80
CA LEU A 612 13.27 -26.87 -9.18
C LEU A 612 12.43 -27.91 -9.93
N ASP A 613 11.33 -28.38 -9.35
CA ASP A 613 10.53 -29.47 -9.94
C ASP A 613 9.05 -29.08 -10.02
N LYS A 614 8.41 -29.24 -11.19
CA LYS A 614 6.98 -28.98 -11.38
C LYS A 614 6.54 -27.55 -11.05
N ASN A 615 7.45 -26.58 -11.12
CA ASN A 615 7.10 -25.18 -10.90
C ASN A 615 6.66 -24.57 -12.23
N PRO A 616 5.40 -24.11 -12.37
CA PRO A 616 4.99 -23.43 -13.59
C PRO A 616 5.82 -22.17 -13.83
N VAL A 617 6.15 -21.90 -15.09
CA VAL A 617 6.83 -20.66 -15.47
C VAL A 617 5.92 -19.46 -15.13
N PRO A 618 6.40 -18.46 -14.37
CA PRO A 618 5.64 -17.24 -14.12
C PRO A 618 5.38 -16.49 -15.44
N THR A 619 4.14 -16.08 -15.70
CA THR A 619 3.76 -15.34 -16.91
C THR A 619 3.23 -13.93 -16.64
N ASN A 620 2.62 -13.71 -15.48
CA ASN A 620 1.99 -12.44 -15.13
C ASN A 620 2.89 -11.65 -14.19
N PHE A 621 3.91 -10.98 -14.73
CA PHE A 621 4.79 -10.15 -13.92
C PHE A 621 5.26 -8.90 -14.68
N GLN A 622 5.75 -7.92 -13.93
CA GLN A 622 6.35 -6.71 -14.49
C GLN A 622 7.64 -6.33 -13.78
N TYR A 623 8.60 -5.87 -14.57
CA TYR A 623 9.79 -5.18 -14.09
C TYR A 623 9.67 -3.70 -14.42
N ILE A 624 9.75 -2.85 -13.42
CA ILE A 624 9.60 -1.40 -13.57
C ILE A 624 10.91 -0.73 -13.17
N ASN A 625 11.35 0.23 -13.98
CA ASN A 625 12.43 1.12 -13.59
C ASN A 625 11.87 2.14 -12.58
N HIS A 626 12.43 2.13 -11.36
CA HIS A 626 11.93 2.96 -10.28
C HIS A 626 11.90 4.45 -10.65
N LYS A 627 13.02 4.94 -11.23
CA LYS A 627 13.24 6.36 -11.57
C LYS A 627 12.31 6.91 -12.63
N THR A 628 11.95 6.09 -13.61
CA THR A 628 11.17 6.55 -14.77
C THR A 628 9.70 6.11 -14.70
N GLY A 629 9.37 5.16 -13.83
CA GLY A 629 8.04 4.52 -13.80
C GLY A 629 7.72 3.71 -15.06
N LEU A 630 8.69 3.49 -15.96
CA LEU A 630 8.50 2.76 -17.21
C LEU A 630 8.87 1.28 -17.04
N PRO A 631 8.29 0.37 -17.86
CA PRO A 631 8.77 -0.99 -17.97
C PRO A 631 10.29 -1.04 -18.22
N ALA A 632 11.00 -1.92 -17.53
CA ALA A 632 12.43 -2.13 -17.68
C ALA A 632 12.71 -3.04 -18.90
N LEU A 633 12.52 -2.48 -20.10
CA LEU A 633 12.64 -3.20 -21.37
C LEU A 633 14.08 -3.67 -21.68
N ASP A 634 15.08 -3.12 -20.99
CA ASP A 634 16.49 -3.45 -21.14
C ASP A 634 16.94 -4.64 -20.28
N TYR A 635 16.00 -5.28 -19.57
CA TYR A 635 16.29 -6.36 -18.64
C TYR A 635 15.70 -7.69 -19.08
N THR A 636 16.56 -8.70 -19.08
CA THR A 636 16.19 -10.11 -19.25
C THR A 636 16.86 -10.93 -18.14
N PRO A 637 16.10 -11.76 -17.40
CA PRO A 637 16.70 -12.66 -16.41
C PRO A 637 17.56 -13.73 -17.09
N GLN A 638 18.53 -14.28 -16.36
CA GLN A 638 19.39 -15.37 -16.85
C GLN A 638 18.58 -16.64 -17.16
N ASN A 639 17.50 -16.88 -16.43
CA ASN A 639 16.57 -17.97 -16.64
C ASN A 639 15.14 -17.53 -16.32
N VAL A 640 14.15 -18.26 -16.83
CA VAL A 640 12.73 -17.99 -16.51
C VAL A 640 12.42 -18.12 -15.01
N TYR A 641 13.14 -18.98 -14.27
CA TYR A 641 12.93 -19.20 -12.84
C TYR A 641 13.81 -18.35 -11.92
N TYR A 642 14.90 -17.77 -12.41
CA TYR A 642 15.82 -17.03 -11.57
C TYR A 642 16.52 -15.87 -12.29
N GLY A 643 16.85 -14.83 -11.53
CA GLY A 643 17.47 -13.61 -12.07
C GLY A 643 18.92 -13.85 -12.46
N THR A 644 19.73 -14.34 -11.52
CA THR A 644 21.15 -14.67 -11.71
C THR A 644 21.59 -15.89 -10.91
N VAL A 645 22.68 -16.52 -11.35
CA VAL A 645 23.43 -17.52 -10.58
C VAL A 645 24.89 -17.09 -10.45
N GLU A 646 25.43 -17.10 -9.23
CA GLU A 646 26.84 -16.71 -9.00
C GLU A 646 27.81 -17.84 -9.32
N GLN A 647 27.51 -19.08 -8.89
CA GLN A 647 28.35 -20.27 -9.14
C GLN A 647 27.50 -21.52 -9.35
N ASP A 648 28.05 -22.52 -10.05
CA ASP A 648 27.45 -23.85 -10.22
C ASP A 648 26.07 -23.88 -10.92
N GLU A 649 25.78 -22.93 -11.83
CA GLU A 649 24.50 -22.90 -12.56
C GLU A 649 24.16 -24.23 -13.25
N ASN A 650 25.16 -24.85 -13.89
CA ASN A 650 25.00 -26.10 -14.60
C ASN A 650 24.66 -27.31 -13.68
N LYS A 651 24.67 -27.12 -12.36
CA LYS A 651 24.28 -28.12 -11.37
C LYS A 651 22.86 -27.93 -10.84
N ILE A 652 22.17 -26.86 -11.22
CA ILE A 652 20.75 -26.66 -10.90
C ILE A 652 19.95 -27.68 -11.71
N VAL A 653 19.11 -28.45 -11.02
CA VAL A 653 18.23 -29.43 -11.66
C VAL A 653 16.85 -28.80 -11.83
N ILE A 654 16.41 -28.62 -13.07
CA ILE A 654 15.07 -28.13 -13.41
C ILE A 654 14.30 -29.26 -14.08
N ASN A 655 13.24 -29.73 -13.43
CA ASN A 655 12.44 -30.87 -13.85
C ASN A 655 10.97 -30.46 -14.06
N ASN A 656 10.33 -31.06 -15.06
CA ASN A 656 8.89 -30.91 -15.32
C ASN A 656 8.38 -29.45 -15.29
N PRO A 657 9.02 -28.51 -16.01
CA PRO A 657 8.72 -27.08 -15.93
C PRO A 657 7.29 -26.72 -16.38
#